data_AF-E2NC71-F1
#
_entry.id   AF-E2NC71-F1
#
_cell.length_a   1.000
_cell.length_b   1.000
_cell.length_c   1.000
_cell.angle_alpha   90.00
_cell.angle_beta   90.00
_cell.angle_gamma   90.00
#
_symmetry.space_group_name_H-M   'P 1'
#
loop_
_entity.id
_entity.type
_entity.pdbx_description
1 polymer ?
#
loop_
_entity_poly.entity_id
_entity_poly.type
_entity_poly.pdbx_seq_one_letter_code
_entity_poly.pdbx_strand_id
1 'polypeptide(L)'
;MNLKFQETMKKYLNHILALFIALTALSSCSDDNEPSPVPEPDPTPSGYCLMFYMSGDDKIHDITLMESARQAAAVSDDNVAVTVLHKNSGEGEGEAHNGTHRYTAQNGVLTEDPTFDPGEDFAITDPKELTDFIRWSVEKYPNRHYLLVIGGHGKAFVPYEDEDATSTKTRATLYDDHKYMSSAQLGNAICQSGQNLDALIFNSCQQGNIEMLAEWEGTADYLLSTPFMLPDFGYDYASLIGDLQQGRSVEEALARTAHRAINLWQEFHNQEECGMVTQVSRIRDLTPLWETMRRIIGAMNKSIEDRNFTTDAPAVYGQPYGQGYARALVSKYVGNEDDFFEYNRPTFALDIVGFFHAAYVQSGNMSLAPYINRLDEILADVIVTHRQTNGKHDFIYLVFNALSIYDKELDGQLYRKCRFDKLTGWRDFYDSLTDFVYNYEEECEILTPISEHIIGRWDVKEMLRKRFNEWIPAGNEASDLGVMIFRPNNEIVKVNKAGGYTRLGINHWIITEGNKIKLTDFDVDAETDILQLTENDLVLMETVSYSKMKVHFQRANDMDKTIAERMVGKWSLSKRYEKVNGEWVEVENLPVECWAEFLESGLSNSYTRLSTTSEGVKNDNMPWRVHEETGTVMYINPADRVPRFFRIALEDNDNTMIMNYSENFNPELEEQTSTEYKDILIRN
;
A
#
# COMPACT_ATOMS: atom_id res chain seq x y z
N MET A 1 -82.52 -39.14 13.89
CA MET A 1 -82.26 -37.70 13.72
C MET A 1 -80.77 -37.44 14.03
N ASN A 2 -79.96 -37.58 12.98
CA ASN A 2 -78.60 -37.07 12.67
C ASN A 2 -77.49 -36.90 13.75
N LEU A 3 -76.52 -37.83 13.73
CA LEU A 3 -75.17 -37.73 14.35
C LEU A 3 -74.35 -36.50 13.87
N LYS A 4 -74.66 -35.90 12.71
CA LYS A 4 -74.06 -34.63 12.24
C LYS A 4 -74.41 -33.41 13.12
N PHE A 5 -75.47 -33.47 13.93
CA PHE A 5 -75.88 -32.36 14.79
C PHE A 5 -75.05 -32.28 16.10
N GLN A 6 -74.56 -33.42 16.61
CA GLN A 6 -73.78 -33.47 17.85
C GLN A 6 -72.31 -33.05 17.69
N GLU A 7 -71.67 -33.35 16.54
CA GLU A 7 -70.30 -32.87 16.26
C GLU A 7 -70.24 -31.36 16.04
N THR A 8 -71.27 -30.78 15.44
CA THR A 8 -71.35 -29.34 15.19
C THR A 8 -71.52 -28.56 16.51
N MET A 9 -72.33 -29.07 17.44
CA MET A 9 -72.50 -28.44 18.77
C MET A 9 -71.23 -28.50 19.65
N LYS A 10 -70.40 -29.55 19.55
CA LYS A 10 -69.13 -29.64 20.29
C LYS A 10 -68.08 -28.62 19.80
N LYS A 11 -68.05 -28.31 18.50
CA LYS A 11 -67.16 -27.26 17.96
C LYS A 11 -67.57 -25.85 18.38
N TYR A 12 -68.87 -25.56 18.43
CA TYR A 12 -69.38 -24.27 18.91
C TYR A 12 -69.21 -24.09 20.43
N LEU A 13 -69.38 -25.15 21.22
CA LEU A 13 -69.19 -25.10 22.68
C LEU A 13 -67.72 -24.85 23.07
N ASN A 14 -66.77 -25.43 22.33
CA ASN A 14 -65.34 -25.20 22.56
C ASN A 14 -64.89 -23.79 22.15
N HIS A 15 -65.51 -23.16 21.14
CA HIS A 15 -65.23 -21.77 20.78
C HIS A 15 -65.86 -20.78 21.76
N ILE A 16 -67.05 -21.06 22.29
CA ILE A 16 -67.68 -20.25 23.34
C ILE A 16 -66.90 -20.35 24.66
N LEU A 17 -66.40 -21.54 25.03
CA LEU A 17 -65.58 -21.72 26.24
C LEU A 17 -64.20 -21.03 26.14
N ALA A 18 -63.59 -21.01 24.95
CA ALA A 18 -62.34 -20.28 24.69
C ALA A 18 -62.53 -18.75 24.75
N LEU A 19 -63.68 -18.25 24.29
CA LEU A 19 -64.06 -16.84 24.42
C LEU A 19 -64.31 -16.42 25.88
N PHE A 20 -64.90 -17.27 26.71
CA PHE A 20 -65.08 -16.99 28.14
C PHE A 20 -63.78 -16.97 28.95
N ILE A 21 -62.81 -17.83 28.62
CA ILE A 21 -61.50 -17.85 29.29
C ILE A 21 -60.65 -16.62 28.89
N ALA A 22 -60.79 -16.13 27.65
CA ALA A 22 -60.17 -14.88 27.20
C ALA A 22 -60.80 -13.62 27.84
N LEU A 23 -62.10 -13.67 28.17
CA LEU A 23 -62.83 -12.54 28.77
C LEU A 23 -62.68 -12.44 30.30
N THR A 24 -62.37 -13.53 31.01
CA THR A 24 -62.12 -13.48 32.47
C THR A 24 -60.67 -13.14 32.84
N ALA A 25 -59.75 -13.09 31.88
CA ALA A 25 -58.37 -12.64 32.11
C ALA A 25 -58.19 -11.11 32.05
N LEU A 26 -59.27 -10.34 31.80
CA LEU A 26 -59.24 -8.89 31.67
C LEU A 26 -60.07 -8.14 32.74
N SER A 27 -60.50 -8.80 33.82
CA SER A 27 -61.22 -8.10 34.91
C SER A 27 -60.84 -8.61 36.30
N SER A 28 -59.60 -8.32 36.72
CA SER A 28 -59.27 -8.27 38.14
C SER A 28 -58.42 -7.01 38.38
N CYS A 29 -59.11 -5.91 38.67
CA CYS A 29 -58.51 -4.68 39.16
C CYS A 29 -57.96 -4.90 40.57
N SER A 30 -56.73 -4.45 40.82
CA SER A 30 -56.41 -3.75 42.06
C SER A 30 -56.11 -2.30 41.69
N ASP A 31 -56.81 -1.39 42.38
CA ASP A 31 -56.66 0.06 42.33
C ASP A 31 -55.21 0.53 42.50
N ASP A 32 -54.99 1.77 42.05
CA ASP A 32 -53.74 2.57 42.04
C ASP A 32 -52.99 2.55 40.69
N ASN A 33 -53.58 3.17 39.66
CA ASN A 33 -52.81 3.74 38.55
C ASN A 33 -53.60 4.92 37.94
N GLU A 34 -53.13 6.14 38.23
CA GLU A 34 -53.44 7.29 37.36
C GLU A 34 -53.13 6.92 35.91
N PRO A 35 -53.91 7.37 34.92
CA PRO A 35 -53.59 7.12 33.53
C PRO A 35 -52.21 7.73 33.25
N SER A 36 -51.25 6.88 32.89
CA SER A 36 -49.96 7.34 32.38
C SER A 36 -50.25 8.34 31.24
N PRO A 37 -49.63 9.53 31.25
CA PRO A 37 -49.87 10.51 30.23
C PRO A 37 -49.57 9.90 28.86
N VAL A 38 -50.49 10.08 27.92
CA VAL A 38 -50.23 9.87 26.50
C VAL A 38 -48.94 10.63 26.18
N PRO A 39 -47.93 10.04 25.52
CA PRO A 39 -46.75 10.79 25.10
C PRO A 39 -47.25 11.99 24.29
N GLU A 40 -46.99 13.20 24.77
CA GLU A 40 -47.20 14.39 23.95
C GLU A 40 -46.39 14.19 22.66
N PRO A 41 -46.92 14.54 21.48
CA PRO A 41 -46.10 14.58 20.29
C PRO A 41 -44.90 15.47 20.58
N ASP A 42 -43.69 15.03 20.22
CA ASP A 42 -42.48 15.81 20.45
C ASP A 42 -42.74 17.25 19.98
N PRO A 43 -42.50 18.25 20.83
CA PRO A 43 -42.76 19.63 20.49
C PRO A 43 -42.00 19.96 19.20
N THR A 44 -42.70 20.54 18.23
CA THR A 44 -42.08 20.96 16.97
C THR A 44 -40.88 21.86 17.31
N PRO A 45 -39.67 21.56 16.79
CA PRO A 45 -38.49 22.33 17.14
C PRO A 45 -38.72 23.82 16.89
N SER A 46 -38.33 24.65 17.86
CA SER A 46 -38.62 26.08 17.87
C SER A 46 -37.47 26.94 17.33
N GLY A 47 -36.43 26.32 16.77
CA GLY A 47 -35.26 26.97 16.19
C GLY A 47 -34.05 26.03 16.16
N TYR A 48 -32.85 26.59 16.15
CA TYR A 48 -31.58 25.87 16.01
C TYR A 48 -30.65 26.09 17.20
N CYS A 49 -29.74 25.14 17.43
CA CYS A 49 -28.62 25.27 18.33
C CYS A 49 -27.36 24.73 17.63
N LEU A 50 -26.39 25.61 17.39
CA LEU A 50 -25.07 25.25 16.87
C LEU A 50 -24.13 24.95 18.05
N MET A 51 -23.67 23.71 18.14
CA MET A 51 -22.80 23.22 19.20
C MET A 51 -21.36 23.13 18.69
N PHE A 52 -20.43 23.86 19.30
CA PHE A 52 -19.00 23.78 18.99
C PHE A 52 -18.28 22.94 20.04
N TYR A 53 -17.72 21.81 19.64
CA TYR A 53 -16.86 20.96 20.48
C TYR A 53 -15.45 20.96 19.89
N MET A 54 -14.50 21.59 20.60
CA MET A 54 -13.25 22.00 19.99
C MET A 54 -12.03 21.72 20.87
N SER A 55 -10.98 21.14 20.27
CA SER A 55 -9.63 21.13 20.85
C SER A 55 -8.76 22.14 20.10
N GLY A 56 -8.10 23.00 20.87
CA GLY A 56 -7.08 23.90 20.39
C GLY A 56 -5.78 23.16 20.09
N ASP A 57 -5.23 22.39 21.04
CA ASP A 57 -3.94 21.66 20.95
C ASP A 57 -2.69 22.56 20.72
N ASP A 58 -2.79 23.56 19.84
CA ASP A 58 -1.83 24.63 19.65
C ASP A 58 -2.50 26.03 19.69
N LYS A 59 -1.68 27.06 19.92
CA LYS A 59 -2.16 28.45 20.05
C LYS A 59 -2.87 29.02 18.82
N ILE A 60 -2.57 28.53 17.62
CA ILE A 60 -3.21 29.03 16.39
C ILE A 60 -4.65 28.54 16.39
N HIS A 61 -4.84 27.25 16.65
CA HIS A 61 -6.15 26.63 16.74
C HIS A 61 -6.98 27.13 17.93
N ASP A 62 -6.38 27.48 19.07
CA ASP A 62 -7.07 28.18 20.16
C ASP A 62 -7.79 29.45 19.64
N ILE A 63 -7.08 30.22 18.83
CA ILE A 63 -7.56 31.52 18.33
C ILE A 63 -8.57 31.32 17.21
N THR A 64 -8.25 30.52 16.20
CA THR A 64 -9.04 30.42 14.96
C THR A 64 -10.37 29.67 15.19
N LEU A 65 -10.38 28.65 16.03
CA LEU A 65 -11.59 27.92 16.40
C LEU A 65 -12.52 28.79 17.25
N MET A 66 -11.99 29.52 18.24
CA MET A 66 -12.81 30.46 18.99
C MET A 66 -13.30 31.63 18.15
N GLU A 67 -12.54 32.07 17.14
CA GLU A 67 -13.04 33.09 16.21
C GLU A 67 -14.20 32.58 15.36
N SER A 68 -14.16 31.31 14.94
CA SER A 68 -15.30 30.66 14.27
C SER A 68 -16.55 30.63 15.16
N ALA A 69 -16.39 30.29 16.44
CA ALA A 69 -17.49 30.31 17.40
C ALA A 69 -17.99 31.74 17.69
N ARG A 70 -17.10 32.76 17.73
CA ARG A 70 -17.48 34.17 17.89
C ARG A 70 -18.27 34.70 16.70
N GLN A 71 -17.90 34.33 15.47
CA GLN A 71 -18.66 34.67 14.27
C GLN A 71 -20.10 34.15 14.35
N ALA A 72 -20.26 32.89 14.78
CA ALA A 72 -21.57 32.29 15.02
C ALA A 72 -22.34 33.04 16.14
N ALA A 73 -21.67 33.27 17.28
CA ALA A 73 -22.26 33.95 18.42
C ALA A 73 -22.74 35.37 18.10
N ALA A 74 -21.98 36.14 17.31
CA ALA A 74 -22.26 37.54 16.97
C ALA A 74 -23.59 37.73 16.22
N VAL A 75 -24.04 36.70 15.49
CA VAL A 75 -25.30 36.71 14.74
C VAL A 75 -26.39 35.82 15.36
N SER A 76 -26.12 35.20 16.51
CA SER A 76 -27.11 34.41 17.26
C SER A 76 -28.29 35.28 17.70
N ASP A 77 -29.48 34.69 17.78
CA ASP A 77 -30.73 35.33 18.21
C ASP A 77 -31.62 34.34 18.98
N ASP A 78 -32.87 34.70 19.24
CA ASP A 78 -33.81 33.80 19.92
C ASP A 78 -34.16 32.54 19.10
N ASN A 79 -33.93 32.55 17.78
CA ASN A 79 -34.17 31.41 16.89
C ASN A 79 -32.94 30.52 16.74
N VAL A 80 -31.73 31.07 16.85
CA VAL A 80 -30.47 30.31 16.72
C VAL A 80 -29.56 30.59 17.90
N ALA A 81 -29.44 29.59 18.78
CA ALA A 81 -28.50 29.60 19.91
C ALA A 81 -27.14 29.00 19.50
N VAL A 82 -26.11 29.34 20.28
CA VAL A 82 -24.78 28.74 20.14
C VAL A 82 -24.32 28.21 21.50
N THR A 83 -23.75 27.01 21.51
CA THR A 83 -23.03 26.46 22.67
C THR A 83 -21.61 26.12 22.26
N VAL A 84 -20.66 26.28 23.18
CA VAL A 84 -19.24 26.03 22.90
C VAL A 84 -18.63 25.29 24.07
N LEU A 85 -17.84 24.26 23.81
CA LEU A 85 -16.86 23.69 24.72
C LEU A 85 -15.52 23.67 23.99
N HIS A 86 -14.54 24.37 24.55
CA HIS A 86 -13.24 24.56 23.95
C HIS A 86 -12.14 24.30 24.96
N LYS A 87 -11.25 23.35 24.66
CA LYS A 87 -10.01 23.14 25.40
C LYS A 87 -8.89 23.89 24.70
N ASN A 88 -8.24 24.82 25.40
CA ASN A 88 -7.06 25.52 24.88
C ASN A 88 -5.80 24.64 24.97
N SER A 89 -4.76 25.01 24.23
CA SER A 89 -3.46 24.31 24.13
C SER A 89 -2.67 24.16 25.44
N GLY A 90 -2.88 25.03 26.43
CA GLY A 90 -2.36 24.91 27.79
C GLY A 90 -1.21 25.86 28.17
N GLU A 91 -0.72 25.72 29.40
CA GLU A 91 0.23 26.65 30.05
C GLU A 91 1.53 26.89 29.30
N GLY A 92 1.96 25.91 28.48
CA GLY A 92 3.14 26.02 27.65
C GLY A 92 3.09 27.17 26.63
N GLU A 93 1.90 27.56 26.18
CA GLU A 93 1.69 28.65 25.21
C GLU A 93 1.29 29.99 25.87
N GLY A 94 1.17 30.01 27.21
CA GLY A 94 0.93 31.20 28.03
C GLY A 94 -0.49 31.33 28.58
N GLU A 95 -0.68 32.17 29.60
CA GLU A 95 -1.92 32.28 30.39
C GLU A 95 -3.22 32.45 29.58
N ALA A 96 -3.16 33.12 28.42
CA ALA A 96 -4.33 33.32 27.56
C ALA A 96 -4.81 32.03 26.85
N HIS A 97 -3.98 30.98 26.87
CA HIS A 97 -4.17 29.69 26.22
C HIS A 97 -4.40 28.58 27.24
N ASN A 98 -4.78 28.92 28.48
CA ASN A 98 -4.99 27.94 29.55
C ASN A 98 -6.44 27.50 29.64
N GLY A 99 -6.63 26.27 30.13
CA GLY A 99 -7.93 25.79 30.60
C GLY A 99 -8.87 25.26 29.53
N THR A 100 -10.01 24.75 30.00
CA THR A 100 -11.14 24.32 29.17
C THR A 100 -12.35 25.15 29.56
N HIS A 101 -12.96 25.78 28.56
CA HIS A 101 -14.02 26.74 28.78
C HIS A 101 -15.30 26.32 28.06
N ARG A 102 -16.42 26.61 28.70
CA ARG A 102 -17.75 26.34 28.15
C ARG A 102 -18.52 27.66 28.03
N TYR A 103 -19.20 27.87 26.92
CA TYR A 103 -19.92 29.11 26.63
C TYR A 103 -21.33 28.83 26.10
N THR A 104 -22.21 29.80 26.33
CA THR A 104 -23.47 29.94 25.60
C THR A 104 -23.49 31.26 24.86
N ALA A 105 -24.21 31.33 23.75
CA ALA A 105 -24.47 32.60 23.07
C ALA A 105 -25.94 32.73 22.70
N GLN A 106 -26.47 33.92 22.96
CA GLN A 106 -27.81 34.34 22.56
C GLN A 106 -27.81 35.84 22.29
N ASN A 107 -28.54 36.27 21.25
CA ASN A 107 -28.71 37.68 20.89
C ASN A 107 -27.37 38.42 20.71
N GLY A 108 -26.40 37.79 20.05
CA GLY A 108 -25.11 38.39 19.73
C GLY A 108 -24.07 38.35 20.86
N VAL A 109 -24.39 37.80 22.03
CA VAL A 109 -23.53 37.86 23.22
C VAL A 109 -23.04 36.45 23.59
N LEU A 110 -21.73 36.23 23.47
CA LEU A 110 -21.05 35.02 23.97
C LEU A 110 -20.74 35.18 25.46
N THR A 111 -21.26 34.27 26.28
CA THR A 111 -21.15 34.29 27.75
C THR A 111 -20.51 32.99 28.22
N GLU A 112 -19.45 33.10 29.00
CA GLU A 112 -18.81 31.94 29.64
C GLU A 112 -19.71 31.37 30.74
N ASP A 113 -19.75 30.04 30.87
CA ASP A 113 -20.45 29.33 31.94
C ASP A 113 -19.54 29.18 33.17
N PRO A 114 -19.70 30.02 34.21
CA PRO A 114 -18.84 29.98 35.39
C PRO A 114 -19.09 28.74 36.26
N THR A 115 -20.10 27.93 35.94
CA THR A 115 -20.44 26.70 36.67
C THR A 115 -19.77 25.47 36.07
N PHE A 116 -19.10 25.60 34.92
CA PHE A 116 -18.33 24.53 34.35
C PHE A 116 -16.97 24.42 35.05
N ASP A 117 -16.78 23.32 35.77
CA ASP A 117 -15.50 22.95 36.37
C ASP A 117 -14.92 21.78 35.58
N PRO A 118 -13.94 22.02 34.69
CA PRO A 118 -13.31 20.97 33.89
C PRO A 118 -12.32 20.11 34.69
N GLY A 119 -11.97 20.50 35.93
CA GLY A 119 -10.82 19.95 36.64
C GLY A 119 -9.48 20.32 35.99
N GLU A 120 -8.39 19.72 36.49
CA GLU A 120 -7.02 20.04 36.07
C GLU A 120 -6.59 19.33 34.76
N ASP A 121 -7.17 18.18 34.42
CA ASP A 121 -6.77 17.35 33.26
C ASP A 121 -8.00 16.93 32.42
N PHE A 122 -8.67 17.93 31.84
CA PHE A 122 -9.84 17.67 30.99
C PHE A 122 -9.45 16.95 29.70
N ALA A 123 -9.98 15.74 29.52
CA ALA A 123 -9.73 14.91 28.34
C ALA A 123 -10.78 15.21 27.26
N ILE A 124 -10.54 16.24 26.44
CA ILE A 124 -11.43 16.63 25.33
C ILE A 124 -11.60 15.50 24.29
N THR A 125 -10.65 14.56 24.22
CA THR A 125 -10.72 13.39 23.34
C THR A 125 -11.49 12.21 23.95
N ASP A 126 -11.94 12.30 25.21
CA ASP A 126 -12.78 11.28 25.84
C ASP A 126 -14.21 11.34 25.24
N PRO A 127 -14.74 10.25 24.67
CA PRO A 127 -16.07 10.24 24.05
C PRO A 127 -17.22 10.54 25.04
N LYS A 128 -16.99 10.29 26.34
CA LYS A 128 -17.95 10.65 27.39
C LYS A 128 -18.14 12.17 27.46
N GLU A 129 -17.07 12.94 27.32
CA GLU A 129 -17.13 14.40 27.43
C GLU A 129 -17.89 15.02 26.25
N LEU A 130 -17.77 14.44 25.05
CA LEU A 130 -18.63 14.81 23.91
C LEU A 130 -20.10 14.48 24.18
N THR A 131 -20.38 13.29 24.71
CA THR A 131 -21.74 12.86 25.06
C THR A 131 -22.40 13.83 26.04
N ASP A 132 -21.66 14.20 27.09
CA ASP A 132 -22.13 15.09 28.14
C ASP A 132 -22.27 16.53 27.65
N PHE A 133 -21.39 16.99 26.76
CA PHE A 133 -21.53 18.30 26.11
C PHE A 133 -22.78 18.42 25.25
N ILE A 134 -23.10 17.38 24.46
CA ILE A 134 -24.32 17.36 23.64
C ILE A 134 -25.54 17.44 24.54
N ARG A 135 -25.61 16.61 25.59
CA ARG A 135 -26.72 16.63 26.56
C ARG A 135 -26.85 17.97 27.26
N TRP A 136 -25.74 18.54 27.72
CA TRP A 136 -25.74 19.86 28.34
C TRP A 136 -26.27 20.94 27.38
N SER A 137 -25.87 20.89 26.10
CA SER A 137 -26.35 21.85 25.09
C SER A 137 -27.86 21.74 24.87
N VAL A 138 -28.39 20.51 24.86
CA VAL A 138 -29.84 20.24 24.79
C VAL A 138 -30.57 20.69 26.05
N GLU A 139 -30.00 20.52 27.23
CA GLU A 139 -30.58 21.00 28.48
C GLU A 139 -30.64 22.54 28.53
N LYS A 140 -29.63 23.22 27.98
CA LYS A 140 -29.61 24.69 27.90
C LYS A 140 -30.59 25.23 26.87
N TYR A 141 -30.71 24.57 25.73
CA TYR A 141 -31.56 25.00 24.63
C TYR A 141 -32.43 23.83 24.14
N PRO A 142 -33.47 23.45 24.90
CA PRO A 142 -34.31 22.31 24.58
C PRO A 142 -35.18 22.58 23.35
N ASN A 143 -35.65 21.52 22.69
CA ASN A 143 -36.57 21.56 21.56
C ASN A 143 -36.05 22.43 20.39
N ARG A 144 -34.78 22.22 20.03
CA ARG A 144 -34.12 22.83 18.86
C ARG A 144 -33.68 21.76 17.87
N HIS A 145 -33.43 22.16 16.64
CA HIS A 145 -32.62 21.44 15.67
C HIS A 145 -31.14 21.59 16.06
N TYR A 146 -30.40 20.50 16.11
CA TYR A 146 -29.03 20.49 16.65
C TYR A 146 -28.01 20.26 15.54
N LEU A 147 -27.04 21.18 15.43
CA LEU A 147 -25.92 21.07 14.50
C LEU A 147 -24.63 21.03 15.31
N LEU A 148 -23.85 19.96 15.17
CA LEU A 148 -22.61 19.76 15.91
C LEU A 148 -21.41 20.07 15.02
N VAL A 149 -20.57 21.00 15.48
CA VAL A 149 -19.27 21.34 14.90
C VAL A 149 -18.18 20.68 15.73
N ILE A 150 -17.36 19.86 15.07
CA ILE A 150 -16.13 19.31 15.65
C ILE A 150 -14.96 20.12 15.08
N GLY A 151 -14.19 20.76 15.96
CA GLY A 151 -13.09 21.66 15.58
C GLY A 151 -11.76 21.27 16.21
N GLY A 152 -10.68 21.35 15.43
CA GLY A 152 -9.33 21.00 15.87
C GLY A 152 -8.55 20.28 14.79
N HIS A 153 -7.39 19.76 15.16
CA HIS A 153 -6.60 18.93 14.25
C HIS A 153 -7.35 17.67 13.82
N GLY A 154 -7.19 17.34 12.54
CA GLY A 154 -7.79 16.18 11.90
C GLY A 154 -6.76 15.41 11.11
N LYS A 155 -7.06 14.14 10.84
CA LYS A 155 -6.22 13.25 10.05
C LYS A 155 -7.09 12.35 9.20
N ALA A 156 -6.57 11.91 8.05
CA ALA A 156 -7.19 10.87 7.25
C ALA A 156 -7.29 9.55 8.03
N PHE A 157 -8.05 8.60 7.48
CA PHE A 157 -8.12 7.28 8.07
C PHE A 157 -6.74 6.63 8.08
N VAL A 158 -6.32 6.13 9.24
CA VAL A 158 -5.16 5.24 9.40
C VAL A 158 -5.54 4.15 10.41
N PRO A 159 -5.27 2.85 10.15
CA PRO A 159 -5.72 1.76 11.01
C PRO A 159 -4.78 1.44 12.20
N TYR A 160 -3.58 2.06 12.31
CA TYR A 160 -2.49 1.58 13.20
C TYR A 160 -1.88 2.59 14.18
N GLU A 161 -2.24 3.88 14.16
CA GLU A 161 -1.51 4.92 14.92
C GLU A 161 -1.99 5.18 16.36
N ASP A 162 -2.88 4.35 16.92
CA ASP A 162 -3.35 4.50 18.30
C ASP A 162 -2.64 3.49 19.22
N GLU A 163 -1.75 3.97 20.10
CA GLU A 163 -0.89 3.16 21.00
C GLU A 163 -1.61 2.25 22.02
N ASP A 164 -2.95 2.11 21.97
CA ASP A 164 -3.72 1.32 22.94
C ASP A 164 -4.71 0.35 22.27
N ALA A 165 -4.34 -0.94 22.27
CA ALA A 165 -5.00 -2.03 21.54
C ALA A 165 -6.28 -2.61 22.21
N THR A 166 -6.80 -2.01 23.29
CA THR A 166 -7.83 -2.62 24.15
C THR A 166 -9.29 -2.37 23.74
N SER A 167 -9.54 -1.56 22.72
CA SER A 167 -10.87 -1.35 22.12
C SER A 167 -10.81 -1.36 20.59
N THR A 168 -11.94 -1.57 19.91
CA THR A 168 -12.06 -1.31 18.46
C THR A 168 -11.95 0.19 18.22
N LYS A 169 -10.72 0.69 18.20
CA LYS A 169 -10.41 2.08 17.86
C LYS A 169 -10.38 2.20 16.35
N THR A 170 -11.07 3.19 15.82
CA THR A 170 -11.06 3.49 14.39
C THR A 170 -10.75 4.97 14.20
N ARG A 171 -9.50 5.30 13.88
CA ARG A 171 -9.05 6.58 13.26
C ARG A 171 -8.93 7.78 14.19
N ALA A 172 -8.49 8.93 13.67
CA ALA A 172 -8.39 10.20 14.37
C ALA A 172 -9.36 11.24 13.77
N THR A 173 -10.14 11.91 14.62
CA THR A 173 -11.11 12.94 14.20
C THR A 173 -10.98 14.23 15.03
N LEU A 174 -10.45 14.12 16.24
CA LEU A 174 -10.08 15.22 17.11
C LEU A 174 -8.81 14.83 17.86
N TYR A 175 -7.76 15.65 17.77
CA TYR A 175 -6.46 15.43 18.40
C TYR A 175 -6.20 16.43 19.53
N ASP A 176 -5.52 15.97 20.57
CA ASP A 176 -5.10 16.78 21.71
C ASP A 176 -3.94 16.08 22.43
N ASP A 177 -2.74 16.66 22.43
CA ASP A 177 -1.55 16.18 23.16
C ASP A 177 -1.32 14.66 23.04
N HIS A 178 -1.06 14.18 21.82
CA HIS A 178 -0.83 12.76 21.51
C HIS A 178 -2.02 11.82 21.75
N LYS A 179 -3.20 12.35 22.14
CA LYS A 179 -4.44 11.59 22.29
C LYS A 179 -5.40 11.92 21.15
N TYR A 180 -6.25 10.95 20.80
CA TYR A 180 -7.22 11.09 19.73
C TYR A 180 -8.60 10.61 20.16
N MET A 181 -9.65 11.30 19.73
CA MET A 181 -10.98 10.74 19.65
C MET A 181 -11.16 10.07 18.30
N SER A 182 -11.46 8.77 18.32
CA SER A 182 -11.63 8.01 17.11
C SER A 182 -12.99 8.20 16.45
N SER A 183 -13.11 8.02 15.14
CA SER A 183 -14.38 8.24 14.43
C SER A 183 -15.51 7.32 14.93
N ALA A 184 -15.22 6.05 15.28
CA ALA A 184 -16.20 5.17 15.92
C ALA A 184 -16.56 5.64 17.33
N GLN A 185 -15.58 6.11 18.11
CA GLN A 185 -15.84 6.67 19.42
C GLN A 185 -16.73 7.92 19.34
N LEU A 186 -16.46 8.81 18.38
CA LEU A 186 -17.25 10.01 18.12
C LEU A 186 -18.68 9.66 17.69
N GLY A 187 -18.84 8.73 16.74
CA GLY A 187 -20.16 8.25 16.32
C GLY A 187 -20.93 7.60 17.49
N ASN A 188 -20.26 6.79 18.30
CA ASN A 188 -20.85 6.20 19.50
C ASN A 188 -21.24 7.25 20.55
N ALA A 189 -20.42 8.28 20.78
CA ALA A 189 -20.72 9.36 21.71
C ALA A 189 -21.98 10.13 21.29
N ILE A 190 -22.10 10.46 19.99
CA ILE A 190 -23.30 11.10 19.45
C ILE A 190 -24.51 10.20 19.68
N CYS A 191 -24.45 8.92 19.32
CA CYS A 191 -25.54 7.96 19.58
C CYS A 191 -25.91 7.86 21.06
N GLN A 192 -24.91 7.82 21.95
CA GLN A 192 -25.11 7.72 23.40
C GLN A 192 -25.74 8.97 24.00
N SER A 193 -25.59 10.15 23.36
CA SER A 193 -26.26 11.37 23.79
C SER A 193 -27.79 11.25 23.74
N GLY A 194 -28.31 10.34 22.90
CA GLY A 194 -29.75 10.13 22.68
C GLY A 194 -30.39 11.23 21.84
N GLN A 195 -29.60 12.10 21.20
CA GLN A 195 -30.07 13.21 20.38
C GLN A 195 -29.93 12.89 18.90
N ASN A 196 -30.93 13.30 18.12
CA ASN A 196 -30.84 13.32 16.66
C ASN A 196 -30.23 14.66 16.24
N LEU A 197 -29.12 14.60 15.51
CA LEU A 197 -28.49 15.79 14.97
C LEU A 197 -28.99 16.04 13.54
N ASP A 198 -29.29 17.30 13.22
CA ASP A 198 -29.55 17.69 11.84
C ASP A 198 -28.24 17.70 11.04
N ALA A 199 -27.12 18.13 11.64
CA ALA A 199 -25.84 18.16 10.96
C ALA A 199 -24.65 17.82 11.86
N LEU A 200 -23.67 17.15 11.26
CA LEU A 200 -22.31 16.99 11.75
C LEU A 200 -21.37 17.76 10.81
N ILE A 201 -20.62 18.72 11.34
CA ILE A 201 -19.77 19.64 10.60
C ILE A 201 -18.33 19.48 11.11
N PHE A 202 -17.41 19.15 10.21
CA PHE A 202 -15.99 19.05 10.56
C PHE A 202 -15.23 20.31 10.16
N ASN A 203 -14.87 21.11 11.16
CA ASN A 203 -13.83 22.14 11.05
C ASN A 203 -12.47 21.52 11.40
N SER A 204 -12.14 20.44 10.70
CA SER A 204 -11.03 19.54 10.97
C SER A 204 -10.62 18.84 9.67
N CYS A 205 -9.30 18.70 9.46
CA CYS A 205 -8.72 18.25 8.18
C CYS A 205 -9.04 16.78 7.88
N GLN A 206 -9.18 16.45 6.59
CA GLN A 206 -9.18 15.07 6.07
C GLN A 206 -10.30 14.15 6.62
N GLN A 207 -11.43 14.72 7.03
CA GLN A 207 -12.63 14.01 7.52
C GLN A 207 -13.56 13.48 6.40
N GLY A 208 -13.00 13.21 5.22
CA GLY A 208 -13.71 12.77 4.01
C GLY A 208 -13.38 11.34 3.58
N ASN A 209 -13.08 10.44 4.54
CA ASN A 209 -12.81 9.03 4.24
C ASN A 209 -14.11 8.20 4.28
N ILE A 210 -14.27 7.24 3.37
CA ILE A 210 -15.46 6.39 3.25
C ILE A 210 -15.62 5.49 4.48
N GLU A 211 -14.51 5.11 5.11
CA GLU A 211 -14.53 4.35 6.34
C GLU A 211 -15.08 5.18 7.49
N MET A 212 -14.67 6.47 7.60
CA MET A 212 -15.20 7.43 8.57
C MET A 212 -16.70 7.63 8.39
N LEU A 213 -17.14 7.82 7.14
CA LEU A 213 -18.55 7.90 6.80
C LEU A 213 -19.34 6.70 7.32
N ALA A 214 -18.79 5.49 7.22
CA ALA A 214 -19.45 4.29 7.74
C ALA A 214 -19.65 4.32 9.25
N GLU A 215 -18.79 4.94 10.06
CA GLU A 215 -19.01 4.99 11.52
C GLU A 215 -19.96 6.11 11.93
N TRP A 216 -20.19 7.09 11.05
CA TRP A 216 -21.09 8.22 11.29
C TRP A 216 -22.46 8.06 10.63
N GLU A 217 -22.67 6.99 9.87
CA GLU A 217 -24.00 6.67 9.35
C GLU A 217 -25.03 6.63 10.50
N GLY A 218 -26.10 7.40 10.35
CA GLY A 218 -27.20 7.47 11.31
C GLY A 218 -26.96 8.39 12.52
N THR A 219 -25.80 9.06 12.62
CA THR A 219 -25.52 9.98 13.74
C THR A 219 -26.06 11.40 13.50
N ALA A 220 -26.27 11.77 12.23
CA ALA A 220 -26.87 13.03 11.81
C ALA A 220 -27.63 12.86 10.48
N ASP A 221 -28.34 13.91 10.05
CA ASP A 221 -28.94 13.92 8.70
C ASP A 221 -27.92 14.29 7.63
N TYR A 222 -27.11 15.31 7.91
CA TYR A 222 -26.11 15.84 6.99
C TYR A 222 -24.71 15.81 7.59
N LEU A 223 -23.72 15.57 6.73
CA LEU A 223 -22.30 15.66 7.03
C LEU A 223 -21.69 16.75 6.14
N LEU A 224 -21.05 17.76 6.73
CA LEU A 224 -20.16 18.69 6.02
C LEU A 224 -18.71 18.34 6.37
N SER A 225 -17.96 17.84 5.39
CA SER A 225 -16.56 17.44 5.60
C SER A 225 -15.69 17.65 4.35
N THR A 226 -14.38 17.39 4.51
CA THR A 226 -13.40 17.48 3.43
C THR A 226 -12.47 16.26 3.43
N PRO A 227 -12.17 15.66 2.27
CA PRO A 227 -11.11 14.64 2.15
C PRO A 227 -9.68 15.22 2.22
N PHE A 228 -9.52 16.54 2.12
CA PHE A 228 -8.23 17.23 2.08
C PHE A 228 -8.03 18.11 3.31
N MET A 229 -6.93 18.88 3.30
CA MET A 229 -6.72 19.97 4.26
C MET A 229 -7.78 21.06 4.04
N LEU A 230 -8.17 21.73 5.13
CA LEU A 230 -8.91 22.99 5.09
C LEU A 230 -8.06 24.10 5.72
N PRO A 231 -8.27 25.37 5.37
CA PRO A 231 -7.63 26.49 6.05
C PRO A 231 -8.13 26.65 7.48
N ASP A 232 -7.27 27.16 8.37
CA ASP A 232 -7.62 27.45 9.76
C ASP A 232 -8.81 28.40 9.93
N PHE A 233 -9.14 29.19 8.89
CA PHE A 233 -10.31 30.07 8.87
C PHE A 233 -11.65 29.32 8.92
N GLY A 234 -11.67 28.03 8.61
CA GLY A 234 -12.87 27.21 8.66
C GLY A 234 -13.99 27.69 7.73
N TYR A 235 -15.23 27.45 8.14
CA TYR A 235 -16.43 27.83 7.40
C TYR A 235 -17.01 29.17 7.89
N ASP A 236 -17.71 29.87 7.01
CA ASP A 236 -18.47 31.09 7.35
C ASP A 236 -19.78 30.72 8.10
N TYR A 237 -19.64 30.58 9.43
CA TYR A 237 -20.73 30.24 10.35
C TYR A 237 -21.75 31.38 10.51
N ALA A 238 -21.33 32.64 10.37
CA ALA A 238 -22.24 33.77 10.48
C ALA A 238 -23.31 33.73 9.40
N SER A 239 -22.92 33.50 8.15
CA SER A 239 -23.89 33.35 7.06
C SER A 239 -24.62 32.01 7.09
N LEU A 240 -24.05 30.93 7.68
CA LEU A 240 -24.80 29.69 7.95
C LEU A 240 -25.98 29.96 8.88
N ILE A 241 -25.74 30.65 10.00
CA ILE A 241 -26.81 31.06 10.92
C ILE A 241 -27.80 31.99 10.22
N GLY A 242 -27.32 32.96 9.43
CA GLY A 242 -28.18 33.84 8.65
C GLY A 242 -29.08 33.10 7.66
N ASP A 243 -28.57 32.05 7.01
CA ASP A 243 -29.34 31.17 6.13
C ASP A 243 -30.46 30.44 6.93
N LEU A 244 -30.16 29.93 8.13
CA LEU A 244 -31.14 29.28 9.02
C LEU A 244 -32.20 30.25 9.55
N GLN A 245 -31.81 31.46 9.96
CA GLN A 245 -32.72 32.52 10.42
C GLN A 245 -33.69 32.98 9.31
N GLN A 246 -33.27 32.89 8.05
CA GLN A 246 -34.13 33.16 6.88
C GLN A 246 -35.10 32.00 6.56
N GLY A 247 -35.08 30.93 7.34
CA GLY A 247 -35.95 29.77 7.17
C GLY A 247 -35.51 28.81 6.06
N ARG A 248 -34.23 28.85 5.63
CA ARG A 248 -33.69 27.82 4.73
C ARG A 248 -33.56 26.50 5.48
N SER A 249 -33.70 25.39 4.75
CA SER A 249 -33.43 24.07 5.33
C SER A 249 -31.95 23.93 5.69
N VAL A 250 -31.64 23.05 6.65
CA VAL A 250 -30.25 22.73 7.02
C VAL A 250 -29.46 22.26 5.80
N GLU A 251 -30.06 21.42 4.95
CA GLU A 251 -29.45 20.97 3.69
C GLU A 251 -29.02 22.14 2.79
N GLU A 252 -29.93 23.08 2.53
CA GLU A 252 -29.65 24.23 1.68
C GLU A 252 -28.60 25.14 2.31
N ALA A 253 -28.69 25.39 3.61
CA ALA A 253 -27.77 26.23 4.35
C ALA A 253 -26.33 25.65 4.35
N LEU A 254 -26.19 24.33 4.52
CA LEU A 254 -24.89 23.64 4.42
C LEU A 254 -24.36 23.65 2.99
N ALA A 255 -25.20 23.42 1.98
CA ALA A 255 -24.77 23.47 0.58
C ALA A 255 -24.25 24.86 0.19
N ARG A 256 -24.91 25.92 0.67
CA ARG A 256 -24.45 27.31 0.52
C ARG A 256 -23.16 27.58 1.28
N THR A 257 -23.00 27.00 2.46
CA THR A 257 -21.77 27.10 3.26
C THR A 257 -20.58 26.46 2.54
N ALA A 258 -20.74 25.25 2.01
CA ALA A 258 -19.75 24.57 1.16
C ALA A 258 -19.39 25.40 -0.09
N HIS A 259 -20.39 26.02 -0.73
CA HIS A 259 -20.15 26.89 -1.88
C HIS A 259 -19.37 28.17 -1.51
N ARG A 260 -19.75 28.84 -0.40
CA ARG A 260 -19.05 30.03 0.12
C ARG A 260 -17.60 29.71 0.49
N ALA A 261 -17.37 28.57 1.14
CA ALA A 261 -16.05 28.10 1.51
C ALA A 261 -15.12 28.00 0.28
N ILE A 262 -15.53 27.26 -0.76
CA ILE A 262 -14.70 27.09 -1.96
C ILE A 262 -14.50 28.41 -2.71
N ASN A 263 -15.49 29.31 -2.74
CA ASN A 263 -15.31 30.62 -3.36
C ASN A 263 -14.23 31.46 -2.65
N LEU A 264 -14.17 31.41 -1.32
CA LEU A 264 -13.14 32.11 -0.54
C LEU A 264 -11.79 31.41 -0.66
N TRP A 265 -11.79 30.09 -0.55
CA TRP A 265 -10.60 29.27 -0.58
C TRP A 265 -9.96 29.13 -1.96
N GLN A 266 -10.68 29.53 -3.03
CA GLN A 266 -10.13 29.61 -4.38
C GLN A 266 -8.83 30.41 -4.42
N GLU A 267 -8.67 31.42 -3.56
CA GLU A 267 -7.46 32.23 -3.52
C GLU A 267 -6.22 31.42 -3.10
N PHE A 268 -6.35 30.49 -2.16
CA PHE A 268 -5.24 29.59 -1.80
C PHE A 268 -4.83 28.70 -2.97
N HIS A 269 -5.81 28.22 -3.74
CA HIS A 269 -5.52 27.45 -4.94
C HIS A 269 -4.83 28.31 -6.02
N ASN A 270 -5.29 29.54 -6.21
CA ASN A 270 -4.68 30.47 -7.18
C ASN A 270 -3.24 30.85 -6.81
N GLN A 271 -2.88 30.76 -5.54
CA GLN A 271 -1.53 30.96 -5.02
C GLN A 271 -0.71 29.66 -4.96
N GLU A 272 -1.26 28.53 -5.43
CA GLU A 272 -0.63 27.21 -5.40
C GLU A 272 -0.27 26.74 -3.98
N GLU A 273 -1.02 27.18 -2.97
CA GLU A 273 -0.77 26.85 -1.55
C GLU A 273 -1.44 25.53 -1.14
N CYS A 274 -2.76 25.38 -1.38
CA CYS A 274 -3.48 24.13 -1.10
C CYS A 274 -4.64 23.85 -2.07
N GLY A 275 -4.82 22.57 -2.43
CA GLY A 275 -5.95 22.06 -3.22
C GLY A 275 -7.06 21.61 -2.28
N MET A 276 -8.27 22.16 -2.44
CA MET A 276 -9.33 21.96 -1.47
C MET A 276 -10.58 21.36 -2.10
N VAL A 277 -11.18 20.43 -1.35
CA VAL A 277 -12.47 19.81 -1.62
C VAL A 277 -13.35 20.07 -0.41
N THR A 278 -14.65 20.31 -0.60
CA THR A 278 -15.64 20.23 0.48
C THR A 278 -16.91 19.62 -0.06
N GLN A 279 -17.57 18.84 0.77
CA GLN A 279 -18.79 18.15 0.38
C GLN A 279 -19.81 18.11 1.52
N VAL A 280 -21.07 18.11 1.12
CA VAL A 280 -22.21 17.86 2.00
C VAL A 280 -22.88 16.57 1.58
N SER A 281 -23.06 15.66 2.53
CA SER A 281 -23.64 14.34 2.28
C SER A 281 -24.81 14.06 3.21
N ARG A 282 -25.84 13.36 2.71
CA ARG A 282 -26.89 12.76 3.52
C ARG A 282 -26.34 11.49 4.15
N ILE A 283 -26.38 11.38 5.48
CA ILE A 283 -25.73 10.26 6.19
C ILE A 283 -26.68 9.46 7.09
N ARG A 284 -27.98 9.76 7.09
CA ARG A 284 -28.96 9.08 7.94
C ARG A 284 -29.06 7.57 7.63
N ASP A 285 -29.11 7.22 6.35
CA ASP A 285 -29.15 5.83 5.87
C ASP A 285 -28.32 5.72 4.59
N LEU A 286 -27.21 4.99 4.70
CA LEU A 286 -26.26 4.71 3.62
C LEU A 286 -26.27 3.23 3.24
N THR A 287 -27.24 2.45 3.72
CA THR A 287 -27.41 1.03 3.38
C THR A 287 -27.34 0.78 1.87
N PRO A 288 -28.02 1.54 1.00
CA PRO A 288 -27.93 1.34 -0.45
C PRO A 288 -26.50 1.53 -1.00
N LEU A 289 -25.75 2.49 -0.45
CA LEU A 289 -24.36 2.76 -0.85
C LEU A 289 -23.47 1.56 -0.51
N TRP A 290 -23.54 1.06 0.72
CA TRP A 290 -22.78 -0.10 1.18
C TRP A 290 -23.10 -1.36 0.40
N GLU A 291 -24.38 -1.63 0.16
CA GLU A 291 -24.81 -2.78 -0.63
C GLU A 291 -24.29 -2.71 -2.07
N THR A 292 -24.29 -1.52 -2.67
CA THR A 292 -23.82 -1.32 -4.04
C THR A 292 -22.30 -1.47 -4.14
N MET A 293 -21.54 -0.85 -3.23
CA MET A 293 -20.09 -1.03 -3.16
C MET A 293 -19.72 -2.51 -2.95
N ARG A 294 -20.38 -3.21 -2.02
CA ARG A 294 -20.20 -4.67 -1.82
C ARG A 294 -20.45 -5.46 -3.09
N ARG A 295 -21.46 -5.09 -3.88
CA ARG A 295 -21.78 -5.77 -5.15
C ARG A 295 -20.73 -5.51 -6.22
N ILE A 296 -20.21 -4.28 -6.32
CA ILE A 296 -19.10 -3.93 -7.23
C ILE A 296 -17.86 -4.74 -6.86
N ILE A 297 -17.44 -4.64 -5.60
CA ILE A 297 -16.26 -5.35 -5.06
C ILE A 297 -16.40 -6.86 -5.25
N GLY A 298 -17.56 -7.43 -4.93
CA GLY A 298 -17.83 -8.85 -5.13
C GLY A 298 -17.85 -9.28 -6.60
N ALA A 299 -18.31 -8.43 -7.52
CA ALA A 299 -18.28 -8.70 -8.96
C ALA A 299 -16.84 -8.65 -9.49
N MET A 300 -16.05 -7.66 -9.06
CA MET A 300 -14.63 -7.56 -9.38
C MET A 300 -13.88 -8.80 -8.88
N ASN A 301 -14.06 -9.17 -7.61
CA ASN A 301 -13.37 -10.32 -7.02
C ASN A 301 -13.68 -11.64 -7.75
N LYS A 302 -14.94 -11.88 -8.10
CA LYS A 302 -15.36 -13.10 -8.82
C LYS A 302 -14.86 -13.19 -10.25
N SER A 303 -14.47 -12.06 -10.85
CA SER A 303 -14.08 -11.97 -12.26
C SER A 303 -12.59 -11.66 -12.44
N ILE A 304 -11.78 -11.73 -11.38
CA ILE A 304 -10.34 -11.41 -11.43
C ILE A 304 -9.62 -12.18 -12.56
N GLU A 305 -9.95 -13.46 -12.75
CA GLU A 305 -9.31 -14.32 -13.76
C GLU A 305 -10.02 -14.31 -15.12
N ASP A 306 -11.24 -13.74 -15.20
CA ASP A 306 -11.98 -13.65 -16.45
C ASP A 306 -11.26 -12.71 -17.42
N ARG A 307 -11.38 -12.98 -18.73
CA ARG A 307 -10.62 -12.26 -19.77
C ARG A 307 -11.41 -11.12 -20.40
N ASN A 308 -10.70 -10.04 -20.69
CA ASN A 308 -11.19 -8.92 -21.46
C ASN A 308 -11.30 -9.24 -22.96
N PHE A 309 -12.38 -8.77 -23.59
CA PHE A 309 -12.62 -8.90 -25.03
C PHE A 309 -12.68 -7.56 -25.77
N THR A 310 -12.53 -6.45 -25.04
CA THR A 310 -12.46 -5.09 -25.60
C THR A 310 -11.08 -4.84 -26.21
N THR A 311 -11.04 -4.14 -27.33
CA THR A 311 -9.79 -3.78 -28.04
C THR A 311 -9.39 -2.32 -27.85
N ASP A 312 -10.28 -1.52 -27.26
CA ASP A 312 -10.04 -0.11 -26.96
C ASP A 312 -9.16 0.05 -25.72
N ALA A 313 -8.09 0.83 -25.86
CA ALA A 313 -7.26 1.25 -24.73
C ALA A 313 -8.08 2.09 -23.72
N PRO A 314 -7.79 2.02 -22.41
CA PRO A 314 -6.63 1.36 -21.79
C PRO A 314 -6.82 -0.14 -21.46
N ALA A 315 -7.94 -0.75 -21.85
CA ALA A 315 -8.12 -2.19 -21.68
C ALA A 315 -7.24 -2.96 -22.67
N VAL A 316 -6.77 -4.15 -22.26
CA VAL A 316 -5.87 -4.99 -23.07
C VAL A 316 -6.63 -6.26 -23.46
N TYR A 317 -6.83 -6.47 -24.76
CA TYR A 317 -7.56 -7.64 -25.27
C TYR A 317 -6.90 -8.95 -24.83
N GLY A 318 -7.71 -9.90 -24.35
CA GLY A 318 -7.27 -11.23 -23.94
C GLY A 318 -6.62 -11.30 -22.55
N GLN A 319 -6.35 -10.16 -21.92
CA GLN A 319 -5.77 -10.08 -20.58
C GLN A 319 -6.85 -10.31 -19.50
N PRO A 320 -6.53 -10.96 -18.37
CA PRO A 320 -7.46 -11.07 -17.25
C PRO A 320 -7.85 -9.70 -16.68
N TYR A 321 -9.09 -9.57 -16.22
CA TYR A 321 -9.60 -8.33 -15.64
C TYR A 321 -8.82 -7.89 -14.40
N GLY A 322 -8.28 -8.83 -13.62
CA GLY A 322 -7.43 -8.55 -12.47
C GLY A 322 -6.24 -7.66 -12.80
N GLN A 323 -5.61 -7.83 -13.97
CA GLN A 323 -4.53 -6.93 -14.41
C GLN A 323 -5.04 -5.51 -14.66
N GLY A 324 -6.24 -5.37 -15.23
CA GLY A 324 -6.90 -4.08 -15.40
C GLY A 324 -7.32 -3.42 -14.09
N TYR A 325 -7.82 -4.20 -13.13
CA TYR A 325 -8.11 -3.69 -11.77
C TYR A 325 -6.84 -3.23 -11.06
N ALA A 326 -5.73 -3.93 -11.25
CA ALA A 326 -4.43 -3.55 -10.70
C ALA A 326 -3.92 -2.22 -11.28
N ARG A 327 -4.00 -2.05 -12.61
CA ARG A 327 -3.68 -0.77 -13.24
C ARG A 327 -4.61 0.35 -12.75
N ALA A 328 -5.91 0.06 -12.57
CA ALA A 328 -6.86 1.03 -12.04
C ALA A 328 -6.46 1.48 -10.63
N LEU A 329 -6.10 0.52 -9.77
CA LEU A 329 -5.62 0.78 -8.42
C LEU A 329 -4.36 1.65 -8.46
N VAL A 330 -3.34 1.27 -9.24
CA VAL A 330 -2.09 2.03 -9.38
C VAL A 330 -2.34 3.44 -9.92
N SER A 331 -3.19 3.59 -10.94
CA SER A 331 -3.51 4.90 -11.54
C SER A 331 -4.21 5.87 -10.59
N LYS A 332 -4.81 5.35 -9.52
CA LYS A 332 -5.50 6.14 -8.49
C LYS A 332 -4.70 6.20 -7.18
N TYR A 333 -3.66 5.39 -7.06
CA TYR A 333 -2.78 5.33 -5.90
C TYR A 333 -1.50 6.14 -6.08
N VAL A 334 -0.81 6.00 -7.22
CA VAL A 334 0.44 6.72 -7.50
C VAL A 334 0.09 8.18 -7.74
N GLY A 335 0.45 9.03 -6.78
CA GLY A 335 0.29 10.47 -6.90
C GLY A 335 1.07 10.97 -8.10
N ASN A 336 0.42 11.76 -8.96
CA ASN A 336 1.14 12.53 -9.94
C ASN A 336 1.77 13.73 -9.21
N GLU A 337 3.09 13.72 -9.04
CA GLU A 337 3.81 14.84 -8.37
C GLU A 337 3.61 16.17 -9.11
N ASP A 338 3.29 16.13 -10.41
CA ASP A 338 2.95 17.31 -11.21
C ASP A 338 1.46 17.72 -11.08
N ASP A 339 0.59 16.88 -10.51
CA ASP A 339 -0.80 17.25 -10.19
C ASP A 339 -0.89 17.70 -8.74
N PHE A 340 -1.21 18.98 -8.57
CA PHE A 340 -1.29 19.66 -7.28
C PHE A 340 -2.24 19.00 -6.25
N PHE A 341 -3.34 18.39 -6.70
CA PHE A 341 -4.26 17.71 -5.78
C PHE A 341 -3.71 16.33 -5.41
N GLU A 342 -3.15 15.60 -6.37
CA GLU A 342 -2.51 14.31 -6.09
C GLU A 342 -1.30 14.45 -5.15
N TYR A 343 -0.51 15.52 -5.29
CA TYR A 343 0.60 15.83 -4.38
C TYR A 343 0.13 16.07 -2.94
N ASN A 344 -0.98 16.79 -2.76
CA ASN A 344 -1.53 17.15 -1.45
C ASN A 344 -2.51 16.12 -0.87
N ARG A 345 -2.76 15.02 -1.58
CA ARG A 345 -3.65 13.96 -1.11
C ARG A 345 -3.05 13.30 0.14
N PRO A 346 -3.87 12.94 1.14
CA PRO A 346 -3.39 12.21 2.31
C PRO A 346 -2.63 10.95 1.91
N THR A 347 -1.50 10.69 2.59
CA THR A 347 -0.70 9.48 2.35
C THR A 347 -1.58 8.24 2.50
N PHE A 348 -1.40 7.28 1.61
CA PHE A 348 -2.17 6.03 1.59
C PHE A 348 -3.68 6.20 1.40
N ALA A 349 -4.17 7.35 0.93
CA ALA A 349 -5.57 7.46 0.51
C ALA A 349 -5.74 7.05 -0.96
N LEU A 350 -6.95 6.70 -1.38
CA LEU A 350 -7.33 6.37 -2.76
C LEU A 350 -8.72 6.95 -3.02
N ASP A 351 -8.95 7.59 -4.18
CA ASP A 351 -10.32 7.95 -4.60
C ASP A 351 -11.10 6.67 -4.94
N ILE A 352 -12.02 6.26 -4.06
CA ILE A 352 -12.70 4.96 -4.19
C ILE A 352 -13.72 4.96 -5.34
N VAL A 353 -14.43 6.06 -5.54
CA VAL A 353 -15.40 6.18 -6.64
C VAL A 353 -14.66 6.23 -7.96
N GLY A 354 -13.62 7.06 -8.04
CA GLY A 354 -12.73 7.11 -9.20
C GLY A 354 -12.05 5.78 -9.49
N PHE A 355 -11.72 4.98 -8.47
CA PHE A 355 -11.22 3.61 -8.64
C PHE A 355 -12.24 2.68 -9.28
N PHE A 356 -13.51 2.69 -8.87
CA PHE A 356 -14.52 1.83 -9.48
C PHE A 356 -14.76 2.18 -10.96
N HIS A 357 -14.84 3.46 -11.31
CA HIS A 357 -14.92 3.87 -12.72
C HIS A 357 -13.66 3.45 -13.49
N ALA A 358 -12.47 3.65 -12.92
CA ALA A 358 -11.21 3.25 -13.55
C ALA A 358 -11.13 1.72 -13.72
N ALA A 359 -11.60 0.94 -12.76
CA ALA A 359 -11.61 -0.52 -12.81
C ALA A 359 -12.43 -1.03 -13.99
N TYR A 360 -13.60 -0.43 -14.26
CA TYR A 360 -14.39 -0.73 -15.47
C TYR A 360 -13.63 -0.42 -16.75
N VAL A 361 -13.07 0.78 -16.87
CA VAL A 361 -12.39 1.24 -18.09
C VAL A 361 -11.09 0.47 -18.36
N GLN A 362 -10.27 0.24 -17.34
CA GLN A 362 -8.94 -0.37 -17.49
C GLN A 362 -8.97 -1.89 -17.60
N SER A 363 -9.98 -2.54 -17.02
CA SER A 363 -10.22 -3.97 -17.25
C SER A 363 -10.98 -4.24 -18.53
N GLY A 364 -11.83 -3.30 -19.00
CA GLY A 364 -12.79 -3.58 -20.05
C GLY A 364 -13.91 -4.53 -19.60
N ASN A 365 -14.08 -4.75 -18.29
CA ASN A 365 -15.14 -5.60 -17.75
C ASN A 365 -16.51 -4.91 -17.85
N MET A 366 -17.15 -5.09 -19.00
CA MET A 366 -18.46 -4.51 -19.30
C MET A 366 -19.55 -4.91 -18.29
N SER A 367 -19.37 -6.03 -17.57
CA SER A 367 -20.35 -6.49 -16.57
C SER A 367 -20.44 -5.59 -15.33
N LEU A 368 -19.45 -4.72 -15.08
CA LEU A 368 -19.49 -3.78 -13.96
C LEU A 368 -20.42 -2.58 -14.21
N ALA A 369 -20.75 -2.27 -15.48
CA ALA A 369 -21.53 -1.08 -15.84
C ALA A 369 -22.85 -0.89 -15.05
N PRO A 370 -23.71 -1.92 -14.88
CA PRO A 370 -24.96 -1.75 -14.13
C PRO A 370 -24.74 -1.41 -12.66
N TYR A 371 -23.64 -1.90 -12.07
CA TYR A 371 -23.31 -1.67 -10.67
C TYR A 371 -22.73 -0.27 -10.47
N ILE A 372 -21.87 0.17 -11.38
CA ILE A 372 -21.26 1.50 -11.34
C ILE A 372 -22.31 2.59 -11.63
N ASN A 373 -23.17 2.39 -12.63
CA ASN A 373 -24.30 3.31 -12.87
C ASN A 373 -25.22 3.39 -11.65
N ARG A 374 -25.44 2.27 -10.95
CA ARG A 374 -26.23 2.26 -9.71
C ARG A 374 -25.52 3.00 -8.58
N LEU A 375 -24.19 2.91 -8.49
CA LEU A 375 -23.41 3.70 -7.54
C LEU A 375 -23.59 5.19 -7.82
N ASP A 376 -23.50 5.62 -9.07
CA ASP A 376 -23.65 7.02 -9.46
C ASP A 376 -25.07 7.54 -9.16
N GLU A 377 -26.12 6.74 -9.40
CA GLU A 377 -27.50 7.08 -9.00
C GLU A 377 -27.64 7.29 -7.49
N ILE A 378 -27.01 6.43 -6.68
CA ILE A 378 -27.05 6.53 -5.23
C ILE A 378 -26.23 7.73 -4.75
N LEU A 379 -25.05 7.96 -5.32
CA LEU A 379 -24.21 9.11 -4.98
C LEU A 379 -24.89 10.44 -5.34
N ALA A 380 -25.68 10.50 -6.41
CA ALA A 380 -26.47 11.69 -6.74
C ALA A 380 -27.54 12.02 -5.68
N ASP A 381 -27.99 11.03 -4.91
CA ASP A 381 -28.90 11.20 -3.77
C ASP A 381 -28.15 11.39 -2.44
N VAL A 382 -26.99 10.75 -2.27
CA VAL A 382 -26.18 10.91 -1.05
C VAL A 382 -25.47 12.26 -1.01
N ILE A 383 -24.88 12.70 -2.12
CA ILE A 383 -24.09 13.94 -2.19
C ILE A 383 -25.00 15.12 -2.52
N VAL A 384 -25.28 15.95 -1.50
CA VAL A 384 -26.01 17.21 -1.66
C VAL A 384 -25.20 18.20 -2.48
N THR A 385 -23.91 18.32 -2.18
CA THR A 385 -22.98 19.12 -2.98
C THR A 385 -21.56 18.61 -2.83
N HIS A 386 -20.80 18.64 -3.93
CA HIS A 386 -19.35 18.48 -3.96
C HIS A 386 -18.75 19.71 -4.64
N ARG A 387 -17.72 20.29 -4.05
CA ARG A 387 -17.06 21.49 -4.56
C ARG A 387 -15.55 21.33 -4.41
N GLN A 388 -14.83 21.75 -5.44
CA GLN A 388 -13.38 21.64 -5.51
C GLN A 388 -12.82 22.88 -6.22
N THR A 389 -11.66 23.37 -5.79
CA THR A 389 -11.08 24.63 -6.29
C THR A 389 -10.58 24.57 -7.73
N ASN A 390 -10.43 23.38 -8.32
CA ASN A 390 -10.14 23.19 -9.75
C ASN A 390 -11.41 22.90 -10.60
N GLY A 391 -12.60 22.86 -9.97
CA GLY A 391 -13.87 22.56 -10.62
C GLY A 391 -14.08 21.11 -11.06
N LYS A 392 -13.15 20.19 -10.74
CA LYS A 392 -13.32 18.76 -11.00
C LYS A 392 -14.36 18.14 -10.04
N HIS A 393 -14.68 16.88 -10.34
CA HIS A 393 -15.61 16.06 -9.57
C HIS A 393 -14.96 14.69 -9.30
N ASP A 394 -13.75 14.74 -8.75
CA ASP A 394 -12.97 13.59 -8.28
C ASP A 394 -12.77 13.68 -6.75
N PHE A 395 -12.21 12.62 -6.14
CA PHE A 395 -12.03 12.49 -4.69
C PHE A 395 -13.34 12.47 -3.89
N ILE A 396 -14.38 11.84 -4.46
CA ILE A 396 -15.65 11.59 -3.77
C ILE A 396 -15.42 10.45 -2.77
N TYR A 397 -15.07 10.85 -1.56
CA TYR A 397 -14.51 10.02 -0.50
C TYR A 397 -13.18 9.35 -0.84
N LEU A 398 -12.30 9.38 0.15
CA LEU A 398 -11.05 8.63 0.14
C LEU A 398 -11.24 7.28 0.82
N VAL A 399 -10.46 6.27 0.43
CA VAL A 399 -10.33 4.99 1.14
C VAL A 399 -8.85 4.73 1.42
N PHE A 400 -8.55 4.15 2.56
CA PHE A 400 -7.20 3.77 2.93
C PHE A 400 -6.67 2.63 2.05
N ASN A 401 -5.43 2.80 1.62
CA ASN A 401 -4.70 2.00 0.65
C ASN A 401 -3.18 2.09 0.90
N ALA A 402 -2.68 1.54 2.01
CA ALA A 402 -1.23 1.49 2.34
C ALA A 402 -0.54 0.15 1.99
N LEU A 403 -1.20 -0.67 1.19
CA LEU A 403 -1.07 -2.12 1.31
C LEU A 403 0.01 -2.75 0.40
N SER A 404 0.91 -1.94 -0.17
CA SER A 404 2.10 -2.41 -0.91
C SER A 404 3.43 -2.09 -0.21
N ILE A 405 3.42 -1.31 0.88
CA ILE A 405 4.65 -0.80 1.52
C ILE A 405 4.78 -1.28 2.98
N TYR A 406 3.68 -1.70 3.62
CA TYR A 406 3.67 -2.15 5.01
C TYR A 406 2.79 -3.40 5.15
N ASP A 407 3.38 -4.56 4.86
CA ASP A 407 2.81 -5.87 5.17
C ASP A 407 3.56 -6.48 6.37
N LYS A 408 3.56 -5.75 7.50
CA LYS A 408 3.99 -6.30 8.79
C LYS A 408 2.78 -6.49 9.67
N GLU A 409 2.39 -7.76 9.84
CA GLU A 409 1.59 -8.47 10.87
C GLU A 409 0.49 -7.79 11.71
N LEU A 410 0.27 -6.47 11.68
CA LEU A 410 -0.71 -5.75 12.51
C LEU A 410 -1.67 -4.90 11.66
N ASP A 411 -1.22 -4.31 10.55
CA ASP A 411 -2.00 -3.31 9.80
C ASP A 411 -3.24 -3.90 9.13
N GLY A 412 -3.11 -5.08 8.51
CA GLY A 412 -4.23 -5.77 7.87
C GLY A 412 -5.30 -6.21 8.87
N GLN A 413 -4.90 -6.73 10.03
CA GLN A 413 -5.85 -7.22 11.04
C GLN A 413 -6.67 -6.08 11.67
N LEU A 414 -6.05 -4.90 11.84
CA LEU A 414 -6.75 -3.73 12.37
C LEU A 414 -7.76 -3.17 11.37
N TYR A 415 -7.42 -3.11 10.07
CA TYR A 415 -8.36 -2.68 9.04
C TYR A 415 -9.61 -3.57 8.98
N ARG A 416 -9.47 -4.90 9.12
CA ARG A 416 -10.61 -5.85 9.15
C ARG A 416 -11.65 -5.57 10.24
N LYS A 417 -11.28 -4.81 11.28
CA LYS A 417 -12.21 -4.44 12.37
C LYS A 417 -13.13 -3.27 11.98
N CYS A 418 -12.77 -2.48 10.97
CA CYS A 418 -13.52 -1.35 10.45
C CYS A 418 -14.92 -1.74 9.98
N ARG A 419 -15.94 -0.90 10.26
CA ARG A 419 -17.31 -1.13 9.78
C ARG A 419 -17.42 -1.18 8.25
N PHE A 420 -16.73 -0.30 7.54
CA PHE A 420 -16.72 -0.29 6.07
C PHE A 420 -16.22 -1.61 5.47
N ASP A 421 -15.12 -2.19 5.97
CA ASP A 421 -14.63 -3.49 5.49
C ASP A 421 -15.66 -4.60 5.75
N LYS A 422 -16.25 -4.65 6.95
CA LYS A 422 -17.30 -5.61 7.30
C LYS A 422 -18.53 -5.52 6.40
N LEU A 423 -18.87 -4.31 5.94
CA LEU A 423 -20.02 -4.07 5.06
C LEU A 423 -19.74 -4.43 3.60
N THR A 424 -18.50 -4.26 3.14
CA THR A 424 -18.17 -4.25 1.71
C THR A 424 -17.26 -5.37 1.25
N GLY A 425 -16.42 -5.92 2.13
CA GLY A 425 -15.37 -6.88 1.79
C GLY A 425 -14.21 -6.27 1.01
N TRP A 426 -13.96 -4.96 1.14
CA TRP A 426 -12.89 -4.24 0.44
C TRP A 426 -11.54 -4.96 0.56
N ARG A 427 -11.18 -5.39 1.78
CA ARG A 427 -9.90 -6.02 2.03
C ARG A 427 -9.79 -7.42 1.43
N ASP A 428 -10.89 -8.19 1.36
CA ASP A 428 -10.89 -9.49 0.68
C ASP A 428 -10.57 -9.35 -0.80
N PHE A 429 -11.18 -8.36 -1.45
CA PHE A 429 -10.89 -8.07 -2.85
C PHE A 429 -9.44 -7.62 -3.05
N TYR A 430 -8.95 -6.71 -2.20
CA TYR A 430 -7.57 -6.25 -2.29
C TYR A 430 -6.55 -7.39 -2.14
N ASP A 431 -6.74 -8.26 -1.13
CA ASP A 431 -5.85 -9.40 -0.88
C ASP A 431 -5.86 -10.35 -2.08
N SER A 432 -7.06 -10.64 -2.61
CA SER A 432 -7.23 -11.50 -3.80
C SER A 432 -6.60 -10.90 -5.05
N LEU A 433 -6.76 -9.58 -5.26
CA LEU A 433 -6.15 -8.87 -6.37
C LEU A 433 -4.62 -8.89 -6.26
N THR A 434 -4.09 -8.62 -5.07
CA THR A 434 -2.65 -8.59 -4.82
C THR A 434 -2.02 -9.95 -5.06
N ASP A 435 -2.62 -11.01 -4.51
CA ASP A 435 -2.18 -12.39 -4.74
C ASP A 435 -2.23 -12.76 -6.22
N PHE A 436 -3.35 -12.46 -6.90
CA PHE A 436 -3.49 -12.69 -8.34
C PHE A 436 -2.42 -11.97 -9.15
N VAL A 437 -2.23 -10.67 -8.95
CA VAL A 437 -1.29 -9.84 -9.72
C VAL A 437 0.15 -10.28 -9.47
N TYR A 438 0.50 -10.56 -8.22
CA TYR A 438 1.81 -11.05 -7.85
C TYR A 438 2.09 -12.42 -8.49
N ASN A 439 1.07 -13.26 -8.67
CA ASN A 439 1.19 -14.59 -9.24
C ASN A 439 0.99 -14.68 -10.76
N TYR A 440 0.38 -13.68 -11.37
CA TYR A 440 0.11 -13.68 -12.80
C TYR A 440 1.39 -13.44 -13.63
N GLU A 441 1.63 -14.31 -14.61
CA GLU A 441 2.61 -14.12 -15.68
C GLU A 441 1.90 -14.23 -17.04
N GLU A 442 2.35 -13.44 -18.00
CA GLU A 442 1.84 -13.53 -19.37
C GLU A 442 2.26 -14.86 -20.02
N GLU A 443 1.35 -15.46 -20.79
CA GLU A 443 1.65 -16.65 -21.57
C GLU A 443 2.57 -16.27 -22.73
N CYS A 444 3.83 -16.72 -22.68
CA CYS A 444 4.78 -16.59 -23.78
C CYS A 444 4.99 -17.94 -24.47
N GLU A 445 5.58 -17.89 -25.67
CA GLU A 445 5.95 -19.09 -26.41
C GLU A 445 7.06 -19.86 -25.68
N ILE A 446 6.88 -21.18 -25.58
CA ILE A 446 7.87 -22.13 -25.07
C ILE A 446 7.99 -23.26 -26.09
N LEU A 447 9.10 -23.24 -26.84
CA LEU A 447 9.41 -24.27 -27.83
C LEU A 447 9.61 -25.64 -27.16
N THR A 448 9.04 -26.67 -27.78
CA THR A 448 9.10 -28.06 -27.28
C THR A 448 9.72 -28.99 -28.32
N PRO A 449 10.51 -30.01 -27.89
CA PRO A 449 10.86 -30.32 -26.50
C PRO A 449 11.90 -29.34 -25.94
N ILE A 450 11.68 -28.88 -24.70
CA ILE A 450 12.54 -27.88 -24.03
C ILE A 450 14.00 -28.33 -24.02
N SER A 451 14.24 -29.62 -23.80
CA SER A 451 15.58 -30.21 -23.76
C SER A 451 16.38 -30.05 -25.05
N GLU A 452 15.73 -29.87 -26.19
CA GLU A 452 16.41 -29.62 -27.47
C GLU A 452 16.61 -28.13 -27.71
N HIS A 453 15.60 -27.30 -27.43
CA HIS A 453 15.62 -25.87 -27.75
C HIS A 453 16.42 -25.01 -26.75
N ILE A 454 16.59 -25.47 -25.51
CA ILE A 454 17.38 -24.76 -24.49
C ILE A 454 18.89 -24.87 -24.72
N ILE A 455 19.35 -25.86 -25.49
CA ILE A 455 20.78 -26.09 -25.74
C ILE A 455 21.40 -24.87 -26.45
N GLY A 456 22.60 -24.48 -26.02
CA GLY A 456 23.36 -23.38 -26.59
C GLY A 456 23.78 -22.33 -25.56
N ARG A 457 24.35 -21.23 -26.07
CA ARG A 457 24.87 -20.10 -25.29
C ARG A 457 23.80 -19.02 -25.13
N TRP A 458 23.63 -18.58 -23.89
CA TRP A 458 22.64 -17.60 -23.47
C TRP A 458 23.29 -16.53 -22.60
N ASP A 459 23.29 -15.29 -23.08
CA ASP A 459 23.85 -14.14 -22.39
C ASP A 459 22.74 -13.41 -21.64
N VAL A 460 22.98 -13.01 -20.39
CA VAL A 460 21.98 -12.24 -19.63
C VAL A 460 21.83 -10.87 -20.27
N LYS A 461 20.59 -10.53 -20.62
CA LYS A 461 20.22 -9.22 -21.16
C LYS A 461 19.72 -8.30 -20.06
N GLU A 462 18.84 -8.80 -19.20
CA GLU A 462 18.33 -8.06 -18.05
C GLU A 462 17.84 -8.97 -16.94
N MET A 463 17.76 -8.40 -15.74
CA MET A 463 17.21 -9.05 -14.56
C MET A 463 16.23 -8.09 -13.89
N LEU A 464 15.03 -8.59 -13.65
CA LEU A 464 13.90 -7.82 -13.15
C LEU A 464 13.39 -8.43 -11.83
N ARG A 465 12.98 -7.59 -10.90
CA ARG A 465 12.31 -7.97 -9.65
C ARG A 465 10.84 -7.55 -9.71
N LYS A 466 9.94 -8.41 -9.26
CA LYS A 466 8.51 -8.10 -9.23
C LYS A 466 8.17 -7.26 -8.00
N ARG A 467 7.46 -6.14 -8.21
CA ARG A 467 6.87 -5.30 -7.16
C ARG A 467 5.41 -5.04 -7.51
N PHE A 468 4.50 -5.67 -6.78
CA PHE A 468 3.06 -5.66 -7.07
C PHE A 468 2.77 -6.06 -8.54
N ASN A 469 2.41 -5.11 -9.40
CA ASN A 469 2.10 -5.30 -10.82
C ASN A 469 3.25 -4.95 -11.77
N GLU A 470 4.39 -4.49 -11.27
CA GLU A 470 5.50 -4.01 -12.09
C GLU A 470 6.76 -4.86 -11.95
N TRP A 471 7.48 -4.98 -13.06
CA TRP A 471 8.82 -5.55 -13.10
C TRP A 471 9.84 -4.42 -13.14
N ILE A 472 10.65 -4.30 -12.10
CA ILE A 472 11.67 -3.24 -11.96
C ILE A 472 13.08 -3.82 -12.11
N PRO A 473 14.06 -3.09 -12.65
CA PRO A 473 15.45 -3.55 -12.73
C PRO A 473 16.00 -3.96 -11.36
N ALA A 474 16.65 -5.12 -11.29
CA ALA A 474 17.20 -5.67 -10.05
C ALA A 474 18.48 -4.97 -9.52
N GLY A 475 18.99 -3.98 -10.26
CA GLY A 475 20.24 -3.28 -9.91
C GLY A 475 21.49 -4.16 -10.03
N ASN A 476 22.48 -3.93 -9.17
CA ASN A 476 23.79 -4.61 -9.21
C ASN A 476 23.76 -6.11 -8.89
N GLU A 477 22.63 -6.68 -8.45
CA GLU A 477 22.46 -8.13 -8.30
C GLU A 477 22.53 -8.86 -9.67
N ALA A 478 22.34 -8.14 -10.78
CA ALA A 478 22.43 -8.67 -12.13
C ALA A 478 23.85 -9.07 -12.56
N SER A 479 24.92 -8.62 -11.88
CA SER A 479 26.30 -8.81 -12.34
C SER A 479 26.80 -10.26 -12.25
N ASP A 480 26.18 -11.10 -11.43
CA ASP A 480 26.74 -12.42 -11.11
C ASP A 480 26.28 -13.55 -12.05
N LEU A 481 25.31 -13.30 -12.94
CA LEU A 481 24.91 -14.21 -14.00
C LEU A 481 25.37 -13.61 -15.34
N GLY A 482 26.52 -14.02 -15.86
CA GLY A 482 27.05 -13.48 -17.12
C GLY A 482 26.51 -14.24 -18.33
N VAL A 483 26.87 -15.53 -18.43
CA VAL A 483 26.49 -16.43 -19.53
C VAL A 483 26.16 -17.80 -18.99
N MET A 484 25.14 -18.45 -19.57
CA MET A 484 24.84 -19.86 -19.36
C MET A 484 24.94 -20.63 -20.68
N ILE A 485 25.72 -21.71 -20.69
CA ILE A 485 25.89 -22.58 -21.85
C ILE A 485 25.29 -23.94 -21.52
N PHE A 486 24.07 -24.22 -22.01
CA PHE A 486 23.39 -25.49 -21.80
C PHE A 486 23.89 -26.53 -22.80
N ARG A 487 24.30 -27.70 -22.29
CA ARG A 487 24.85 -28.80 -23.10
C ARG A 487 23.91 -30.02 -23.14
N PRO A 488 23.99 -30.86 -24.21
CA PRO A 488 23.17 -32.07 -24.33
C PRO A 488 23.39 -33.13 -23.23
N ASN A 489 24.51 -33.07 -22.51
CA ASN A 489 24.88 -34.01 -21.44
C ASN A 489 24.41 -33.55 -20.06
N ASN A 490 23.41 -32.66 -19.99
CA ASN A 490 22.86 -32.09 -18.75
C ASN A 490 23.83 -31.18 -17.98
N GLU A 491 24.97 -30.78 -18.55
CA GLU A 491 25.84 -29.78 -17.97
C GLU A 491 25.42 -28.36 -18.38
N ILE A 492 25.69 -27.40 -17.49
CA ILE A 492 25.63 -25.96 -17.77
C ILE A 492 27.00 -25.39 -17.44
N VAL A 493 27.65 -24.76 -18.41
CA VAL A 493 28.83 -23.93 -18.12
C VAL A 493 28.34 -22.52 -17.80
N LYS A 494 28.68 -22.04 -16.61
CA LYS A 494 28.43 -20.66 -16.19
C LYS A 494 29.68 -19.82 -16.38
N VAL A 495 29.53 -18.66 -17.00
CA VAL A 495 30.57 -17.64 -17.13
C VAL A 495 30.12 -16.43 -16.30
N ASN A 496 30.68 -16.25 -15.11
CA ASN A 496 30.29 -15.20 -14.17
C ASN A 496 31.29 -14.04 -14.25
N LYS A 497 30.81 -12.81 -14.41
CA LYS A 497 31.64 -11.61 -14.62
C LYS A 497 31.38 -10.59 -13.51
N ALA A 498 32.30 -10.45 -12.56
CA ALA A 498 32.16 -9.51 -11.45
C ALA A 498 33.45 -8.68 -11.27
N GLY A 499 33.30 -7.35 -11.26
CA GLY A 499 34.42 -6.43 -11.03
C GLY A 499 35.59 -6.59 -12.02
N GLY A 500 35.28 -6.83 -13.29
CA GLY A 500 36.28 -7.07 -14.36
C GLY A 500 36.87 -8.49 -14.40
N TYR A 501 36.61 -9.31 -13.36
CA TYR A 501 37.04 -10.71 -13.31
C TYR A 501 35.96 -11.66 -13.85
N THR A 502 36.39 -12.61 -14.66
CA THR A 502 35.58 -13.76 -15.09
C THR A 502 35.99 -15.01 -14.32
N ARG A 503 34.99 -15.77 -13.86
CA ARG A 503 35.13 -17.12 -13.31
C ARG A 503 34.21 -18.09 -14.06
N LEU A 504 34.67 -19.32 -14.24
CA LEU A 504 33.87 -20.42 -14.78
C LEU A 504 33.29 -21.31 -13.68
N GLY A 505 32.24 -22.05 -14.00
CA GLY A 505 31.67 -23.11 -13.19
C GLY A 505 30.89 -24.11 -14.05
N ILE A 506 30.84 -25.36 -13.61
CA ILE A 506 29.98 -26.39 -14.21
C ILE A 506 28.88 -26.73 -13.22
N ASN A 507 27.65 -26.58 -13.67
CA ASN A 507 26.46 -27.00 -12.96
C ASN A 507 25.72 -28.04 -13.81
N HIS A 508 24.60 -28.55 -13.29
CA HIS A 508 23.74 -29.44 -14.05
C HIS A 508 22.33 -28.88 -14.14
N TRP A 509 21.64 -29.27 -15.21
CA TRP A 509 20.24 -28.95 -15.42
C TRP A 509 19.41 -30.21 -15.66
N ILE A 510 18.18 -30.16 -15.18
CA ILE A 510 17.18 -31.21 -15.40
C ILE A 510 15.84 -30.53 -15.65
N ILE A 511 15.16 -30.88 -16.75
CA ILE A 511 13.76 -30.47 -16.98
C ILE A 511 12.88 -31.31 -16.06
N THR A 512 12.07 -30.64 -15.25
CA THR A 512 11.11 -31.29 -14.37
C THR A 512 9.70 -31.24 -14.99
N GLU A 513 8.65 -31.50 -14.21
CA GLU A 513 7.29 -31.57 -14.75
C GLU A 513 6.81 -30.20 -15.25
N GLY A 514 6.24 -30.17 -16.47
CA GLY A 514 5.77 -28.93 -17.09
C GLY A 514 6.91 -28.06 -17.65
N ASN A 515 6.79 -26.74 -17.48
CA ASN A 515 7.74 -25.75 -17.99
C ASN A 515 8.77 -25.37 -16.92
N LYS A 516 9.38 -26.36 -16.28
CA LYS A 516 10.26 -26.15 -15.13
C LYS A 516 11.63 -26.74 -15.34
N ILE A 517 12.63 -26.09 -14.75
CA ILE A 517 14.03 -26.51 -14.80
C ILE A 517 14.65 -26.44 -13.40
N LYS A 518 15.38 -27.49 -13.04
CA LYS A 518 16.18 -27.53 -11.83
C LYS A 518 17.64 -27.27 -12.17
N LEU A 519 18.27 -26.34 -11.46
CA LEU A 519 19.68 -25.97 -11.61
C LEU A 519 20.43 -26.35 -10.33
N THR A 520 21.44 -27.23 -10.40
CA THR A 520 22.02 -27.91 -9.21
C THR A 520 22.89 -27.08 -8.26
N ASP A 521 22.86 -25.75 -8.35
CA ASP A 521 23.77 -24.85 -7.60
C ASP A 521 23.01 -23.70 -6.92
N PHE A 522 21.67 -23.75 -6.97
CA PHE A 522 20.77 -23.05 -6.06
C PHE A 522 20.19 -24.09 -5.09
N ASP A 523 19.55 -23.59 -4.02
CA ASP A 523 18.90 -24.38 -2.96
C ASP A 523 18.39 -25.71 -3.52
N VAL A 524 18.80 -26.83 -2.92
CA VAL A 524 18.73 -28.18 -3.53
C VAL A 524 17.28 -28.60 -3.83
N ASP A 525 16.31 -27.85 -3.33
CA ASP A 525 14.88 -28.04 -3.45
C ASP A 525 14.16 -27.02 -4.36
N ALA A 526 14.84 -26.01 -4.90
CA ALA A 526 14.24 -24.97 -5.73
C ALA A 526 14.14 -25.34 -7.22
N GLU A 527 12.95 -25.24 -7.79
CA GLU A 527 12.68 -25.30 -9.23
C GLU A 527 12.55 -23.88 -9.80
N THR A 528 13.00 -23.68 -11.02
CA THR A 528 12.86 -22.42 -11.76
C THR A 528 11.83 -22.59 -12.88
N ASP A 529 10.94 -21.62 -13.03
CA ASP A 529 9.95 -21.63 -14.12
C ASP A 529 10.59 -21.10 -15.42
N ILE A 530 10.34 -21.78 -16.53
CA ILE A 530 10.63 -21.30 -17.88
C ILE A 530 9.37 -20.56 -18.35
N LEU A 531 9.45 -19.24 -18.38
CA LEU A 531 8.33 -18.39 -18.80
C LEU A 531 8.30 -18.21 -20.32
N GLN A 532 9.47 -18.21 -20.97
CA GLN A 532 9.60 -18.08 -22.42
C GLN A 532 10.82 -18.88 -22.90
N LEU A 533 10.67 -19.57 -24.02
CA LEU A 533 11.77 -20.20 -24.75
C LEU A 533 11.48 -20.12 -26.24
N THR A 534 12.18 -19.23 -26.94
CA THR A 534 12.14 -19.11 -28.40
C THR A 534 13.51 -19.43 -29.00
N GLU A 535 13.66 -19.24 -30.32
CA GLU A 535 14.98 -19.33 -30.94
C GLU A 535 15.97 -18.30 -30.40
N ASN A 536 15.54 -17.14 -29.89
CA ASN A 536 16.45 -16.06 -29.50
C ASN A 536 16.34 -15.63 -28.04
N ASP A 537 15.24 -15.97 -27.36
CA ASP A 537 14.93 -15.48 -26.02
C ASP A 537 14.64 -16.65 -25.07
N LEU A 538 15.26 -16.61 -23.89
CA LEU A 538 14.99 -17.50 -22.78
C LEU A 538 14.69 -16.63 -21.55
N VAL A 539 13.52 -16.83 -20.94
CA VAL A 539 13.12 -16.10 -19.73
C VAL A 539 12.88 -17.11 -18.63
N LEU A 540 13.69 -17.00 -17.57
CA LEU A 540 13.59 -17.81 -16.37
C LEU A 540 13.00 -16.98 -15.23
N MET A 541 12.17 -17.59 -14.39
CA MET A 541 11.66 -16.98 -13.17
C MET A 541 11.98 -17.82 -11.95
N GLU A 542 12.61 -17.16 -10.98
CA GLU A 542 12.85 -17.70 -9.65
C GLU A 542 11.89 -17.04 -8.66
N THR A 543 11.25 -17.86 -7.83
CA THR A 543 10.41 -17.40 -6.71
C THR A 543 11.09 -17.77 -5.40
N VAL A 544 11.58 -16.76 -4.69
CA VAL A 544 12.06 -16.86 -3.30
C VAL A 544 10.93 -16.40 -2.37
N SER A 545 10.97 -16.79 -1.08
CA SER A 545 9.83 -16.70 -0.14
C SER A 545 9.02 -15.40 -0.13
N TYR A 546 9.61 -14.26 -0.53
CA TYR A 546 8.91 -12.96 -0.65
C TYR A 546 9.37 -12.12 -1.86
N SER A 547 9.97 -12.75 -2.88
CA SER A 547 10.52 -12.05 -4.05
C SER A 547 10.43 -12.91 -5.29
N LYS A 548 9.97 -12.33 -6.40
CA LYS A 548 10.09 -12.94 -7.73
C LYS A 548 11.14 -12.22 -8.55
N MET A 549 12.00 -13.01 -9.17
CA MET A 549 13.09 -12.56 -10.02
C MET A 549 12.90 -13.16 -11.41
N LYS A 550 12.87 -12.32 -12.43
CA LYS A 550 12.85 -12.71 -13.84
C LYS A 550 14.24 -12.42 -14.42
N VAL A 551 14.82 -13.40 -15.09
CA VAL A 551 16.10 -13.26 -15.80
C VAL A 551 15.83 -13.50 -17.28
N HIS A 552 16.08 -12.47 -18.09
CA HIS A 552 15.97 -12.56 -19.55
C HIS A 552 17.36 -12.79 -20.13
N PHE A 553 17.50 -13.90 -20.84
CA PHE A 553 18.66 -14.24 -21.62
C PHE A 553 18.38 -14.10 -23.12
N GLN A 554 19.40 -13.68 -23.85
CA GLN A 554 19.40 -13.65 -25.30
C GLN A 554 20.41 -14.67 -25.83
N ARG A 555 20.05 -15.36 -26.92
CA ARG A 555 20.97 -16.30 -27.56
C ARG A 555 22.19 -15.56 -28.10
N ALA A 556 23.37 -16.09 -27.81
CA ALA A 556 24.65 -15.53 -28.24
C ALA A 556 25.42 -16.52 -29.11
N ASN A 557 26.37 -15.99 -29.89
CA ASN A 557 27.26 -16.79 -30.72
C ASN A 557 28.48 -17.26 -29.91
N ASP A 558 29.00 -18.46 -30.21
CA ASP A 558 30.15 -19.05 -29.52
C ASP A 558 31.52 -18.45 -29.90
N MET A 559 31.52 -17.40 -30.74
CA MET A 559 32.75 -16.78 -31.26
C MET A 559 33.41 -15.80 -30.29
N ASP A 560 32.67 -15.26 -29.31
CA ASP A 560 33.14 -14.20 -28.40
C ASP A 560 33.51 -14.76 -27.01
N LYS A 561 34.50 -15.66 -26.98
CA LYS A 561 34.99 -16.27 -25.74
C LYS A 561 35.78 -15.28 -24.89
N THR A 562 35.51 -15.29 -23.58
CA THR A 562 36.32 -14.61 -22.57
C THR A 562 37.74 -15.19 -22.47
N ILE A 563 38.67 -14.44 -21.90
CA ILE A 563 40.00 -14.95 -21.55
C ILE A 563 39.87 -16.21 -20.68
N ALA A 564 38.93 -16.21 -19.71
CA ALA A 564 38.67 -17.38 -18.88
C ALA A 564 38.31 -18.62 -19.73
N GLU A 565 37.37 -18.49 -20.67
CA GLU A 565 36.98 -19.58 -21.57
C GLU A 565 38.16 -20.04 -22.45
N ARG A 566 38.99 -19.11 -22.93
CA ARG A 566 40.16 -19.42 -23.75
C ARG A 566 41.28 -20.10 -22.94
N MET A 567 41.40 -19.83 -21.63
CA MET A 567 42.40 -20.47 -20.77
C MET A 567 42.12 -21.95 -20.50
N VAL A 568 40.89 -22.42 -20.60
CA VAL A 568 40.50 -23.82 -20.30
C VAL A 568 41.34 -24.79 -21.12
N GLY A 569 42.02 -25.72 -20.47
CA GLY A 569 42.91 -26.70 -21.12
C GLY A 569 44.17 -26.97 -20.31
N LYS A 570 44.98 -27.91 -20.80
CA LYS A 570 46.25 -28.28 -20.17
C LYS A 570 47.41 -27.61 -20.91
N TRP A 571 48.26 -26.92 -20.15
CA TRP A 571 49.35 -26.09 -20.62
C TRP A 571 50.67 -26.57 -20.06
N SER A 572 51.62 -26.93 -20.92
CA SER A 572 52.95 -27.41 -20.54
C SER A 572 54.00 -26.32 -20.72
N LEU A 573 54.93 -26.24 -19.78
CA LEU A 573 56.06 -25.31 -19.86
C LEU A 573 56.96 -25.68 -21.03
N SER A 574 57.12 -24.75 -21.98
CA SER A 574 58.05 -24.88 -23.10
C SER A 574 59.35 -24.12 -22.83
N LYS A 575 59.26 -22.88 -22.35
CA LYS A 575 60.41 -22.03 -22.02
C LYS A 575 60.16 -21.20 -20.77
N ARG A 576 61.23 -20.88 -20.04
CA ARG A 576 61.22 -19.93 -18.92
C ARG A 576 62.31 -18.88 -19.11
N TYR A 577 61.98 -17.65 -18.79
CA TYR A 577 62.90 -16.52 -18.74
C TYR A 577 62.87 -15.90 -17.36
N GLU A 578 64.03 -15.47 -16.87
CA GLU A 578 64.20 -14.68 -15.64
C GLU A 578 64.65 -13.27 -16.01
N LYS A 579 64.10 -12.25 -15.36
CA LYS A 579 64.48 -10.86 -15.61
C LYS A 579 65.71 -10.49 -14.78
N VAL A 580 66.86 -10.37 -15.44
CA VAL A 580 68.14 -10.02 -14.81
C VAL A 580 68.59 -8.66 -15.35
N ASN A 581 68.79 -7.67 -14.46
CA ASN A 581 69.15 -6.29 -14.83
C ASN A 581 68.21 -5.63 -15.86
N GLY A 582 66.93 -6.00 -15.85
CA GLY A 582 65.92 -5.47 -16.78
C GLY A 582 65.80 -6.23 -18.11
N GLU A 583 66.69 -7.19 -18.39
CA GLU A 583 66.64 -8.02 -19.60
C GLU A 583 66.15 -9.44 -19.29
N TRP A 584 65.36 -10.02 -20.22
CA TRP A 584 64.88 -11.39 -20.10
C TRP A 584 65.95 -12.38 -20.55
N VAL A 585 66.44 -13.20 -19.62
CA VAL A 585 67.45 -14.24 -19.87
C VAL A 585 66.77 -15.61 -19.81
N GLU A 586 66.99 -16.47 -20.81
CA GLU A 586 66.40 -17.82 -20.86
C GLU A 586 67.04 -18.73 -19.80
N VAL A 587 66.22 -19.49 -19.07
CA VAL A 587 66.66 -20.43 -18.04
C VAL A 587 66.88 -21.81 -18.66
N GLU A 588 68.12 -22.30 -18.68
CA GLU A 588 68.47 -23.56 -19.34
C GLU A 588 68.00 -24.82 -18.57
N ASN A 589 67.99 -24.77 -17.23
CA ASN A 589 67.64 -25.91 -16.38
C ASN A 589 66.14 -25.94 -16.03
N LEU A 590 65.30 -26.25 -17.02
CA LEU A 590 63.86 -26.38 -16.81
C LEU A 590 63.51 -27.64 -16.02
N PRO A 591 62.37 -27.65 -15.29
CA PRO A 591 61.79 -28.87 -14.75
C PRO A 591 61.61 -29.93 -15.85
N VAL A 592 61.78 -31.21 -15.49
CA VAL A 592 61.56 -32.34 -16.41
C VAL A 592 60.10 -32.41 -16.85
N GLU A 593 59.19 -31.96 -15.99
CA GLU A 593 57.77 -31.88 -16.27
C GLU A 593 57.17 -30.72 -15.48
N CYS A 594 56.50 -29.78 -16.16
CA CYS A 594 55.80 -28.69 -15.53
C CYS A 594 54.58 -28.32 -16.36
N TRP A 595 53.40 -28.36 -15.75
CA TRP A 595 52.15 -28.03 -16.43
C TRP A 595 51.12 -27.44 -15.47
N ALA A 596 50.20 -26.67 -16.02
CA ALA A 596 48.99 -26.18 -15.37
C ALA A 596 47.78 -26.55 -16.23
N GLU A 597 46.70 -26.99 -15.60
CA GLU A 597 45.44 -27.34 -16.24
C GLU A 597 44.32 -26.48 -15.66
N PHE A 598 43.62 -25.74 -16.51
CA PHE A 598 42.47 -24.93 -16.13
C PHE A 598 41.20 -25.63 -16.61
N LEU A 599 40.26 -25.87 -15.70
CA LEU A 599 39.03 -26.61 -15.96
C LEU A 599 37.85 -25.64 -16.05
N GLU A 600 36.83 -26.03 -16.84
CA GLU A 600 35.55 -25.29 -16.94
C GLU A 600 34.79 -25.24 -15.61
N SER A 601 35.12 -26.12 -14.66
CA SER A 601 34.59 -26.08 -13.28
C SER A 601 35.07 -24.86 -12.48
N GLY A 602 35.95 -24.02 -13.03
CA GLY A 602 36.59 -22.90 -12.33
C GLY A 602 37.69 -23.34 -11.37
N LEU A 603 38.13 -24.59 -11.49
CA LEU A 603 39.24 -25.18 -10.75
C LEU A 603 40.46 -25.33 -11.65
N SER A 604 41.64 -25.31 -11.05
CA SER A 604 42.90 -25.54 -11.74
C SER A 604 43.76 -26.54 -10.99
N ASN A 605 44.54 -27.31 -11.75
CA ASN A 605 45.52 -28.26 -11.26
C ASN A 605 46.90 -27.87 -11.78
N SER A 606 47.96 -28.13 -11.02
CA SER A 606 49.33 -27.89 -11.48
C SER A 606 50.26 -29.00 -11.02
N TYR A 607 51.31 -29.23 -11.79
CA TYR A 607 52.36 -30.20 -11.46
C TYR A 607 53.72 -29.65 -11.84
N THR A 608 54.73 -29.90 -11.01
CA THR A 608 56.13 -29.58 -11.31
C THR A 608 57.05 -30.66 -10.77
N ARG A 609 57.93 -31.21 -11.61
CA ARG A 609 58.94 -32.21 -11.25
C ARG A 609 60.31 -31.79 -11.75
N LEU A 610 61.27 -31.71 -10.84
CA LEU A 610 62.66 -31.36 -11.13
C LEU A 610 63.46 -32.62 -11.52
N SER A 611 64.59 -32.43 -12.20
CA SER A 611 65.50 -33.53 -12.54
C SER A 611 66.18 -34.16 -11.32
N THR A 612 66.19 -33.44 -10.20
CA THR A 612 66.81 -33.83 -8.93
C THR A 612 65.86 -34.58 -7.98
N THR A 613 64.56 -34.67 -8.31
CA THR A 613 63.55 -35.32 -7.48
C THR A 613 62.88 -36.48 -8.20
N SER A 614 62.63 -37.59 -7.49
CA SER A 614 61.89 -38.73 -8.01
C SER A 614 60.38 -38.47 -8.09
N GLU A 615 59.87 -37.60 -7.23
CA GLU A 615 58.46 -37.18 -7.17
C GLU A 615 58.34 -35.68 -7.47
N GLY A 616 57.21 -35.28 -8.04
CA GLY A 616 56.88 -33.88 -8.33
C GLY A 616 55.85 -33.32 -7.35
N VAL A 617 55.77 -31.99 -7.27
CA VAL A 617 54.77 -31.28 -6.46
C VAL A 617 53.51 -31.10 -7.29
N LYS A 618 52.37 -31.56 -6.77
CA LYS A 618 51.05 -31.42 -7.39
C LYS A 618 50.16 -30.53 -6.53
N ASN A 619 49.46 -29.59 -7.14
CA ASN A 619 48.37 -28.85 -6.49
C ASN A 619 47.09 -29.10 -7.27
N ASP A 620 46.03 -29.49 -6.57
CA ASP A 620 44.74 -29.83 -7.17
C ASP A 620 43.64 -28.90 -6.66
N ASN A 621 42.60 -28.72 -7.47
CA ASN A 621 41.37 -28.02 -7.11
C ASN A 621 41.58 -26.58 -6.63
N MET A 622 42.51 -25.84 -7.26
CA MET A 622 42.74 -24.43 -6.94
C MET A 622 41.72 -23.55 -7.68
N PRO A 623 40.82 -22.85 -6.97
CA PRO A 623 39.88 -21.94 -7.63
C PRO A 623 40.63 -20.80 -8.31
N TRP A 624 40.19 -20.43 -9.51
CA TRP A 624 40.81 -19.37 -10.29
C TRP A 624 39.77 -18.44 -10.93
N ARG A 625 40.22 -17.22 -11.24
CA ARG A 625 39.49 -16.22 -12.02
C ARG A 625 40.48 -15.32 -12.74
N VAL A 626 40.08 -14.71 -13.85
CA VAL A 626 40.96 -13.85 -14.66
C VAL A 626 40.29 -12.52 -14.94
N HIS A 627 41.05 -11.43 -14.86
CA HIS A 627 40.59 -10.11 -15.23
C HIS A 627 40.66 -9.95 -16.75
N GLU A 628 39.53 -9.68 -17.40
CA GLU A 628 39.40 -9.71 -18.86
C GLU A 628 40.22 -8.63 -19.57
N GLU A 629 40.43 -7.47 -18.93
CA GLU A 629 41.18 -6.38 -19.56
C GLU A 629 42.70 -6.48 -19.38
N THR A 630 43.15 -7.01 -18.24
CA THR A 630 44.57 -6.98 -17.86
C THR A 630 45.25 -8.33 -18.02
N GLY A 631 44.47 -9.41 -18.20
CA GLY A 631 44.96 -10.78 -18.14
C GLY A 631 45.47 -11.19 -16.75
N THR A 632 45.13 -10.45 -15.68
CA THR A 632 45.54 -10.80 -14.31
C THR A 632 44.74 -12.01 -13.84
N VAL A 633 45.41 -13.14 -13.65
CA VAL A 633 44.85 -14.34 -13.07
C VAL A 633 45.05 -14.32 -11.57
N MET A 634 43.98 -14.53 -10.83
CA MET A 634 44.00 -14.78 -9.40
C MET A 634 43.65 -16.25 -9.16
N TYR A 635 44.44 -16.94 -8.34
CA TYR A 635 44.13 -18.29 -7.87
C TYR A 635 44.37 -18.40 -6.38
N ILE A 636 43.69 -19.36 -5.74
CA ILE A 636 43.80 -19.60 -4.30
C ILE A 636 44.20 -21.05 -4.07
N ASN A 637 45.25 -21.29 -3.28
CA ASN A 637 45.55 -22.64 -2.83
C ASN A 637 44.61 -22.99 -1.65
N PRO A 638 43.81 -24.07 -1.74
CA PRO A 638 42.89 -24.43 -0.67
C PRO A 638 43.55 -24.68 0.70
N ALA A 639 44.84 -25.04 0.70
CA ALA A 639 45.59 -25.36 1.91
C ALA A 639 45.95 -24.13 2.76
N ASP A 640 46.31 -23.02 2.13
CA ASP A 640 46.72 -21.78 2.82
C ASP A 640 45.69 -20.64 2.70
N ARG A 641 44.77 -20.74 1.74
CA ARG A 641 43.74 -19.75 1.41
C ARG A 641 44.28 -18.35 1.11
N VAL A 642 45.55 -18.27 0.68
CA VAL A 642 46.18 -17.00 0.31
C VAL A 642 45.99 -16.78 -1.19
N PRO A 643 45.44 -15.63 -1.63
CA PRO A 643 45.33 -15.32 -3.04
C PRO A 643 46.71 -15.06 -3.64
N ARG A 644 46.95 -15.66 -4.80
CA ARG A 644 48.17 -15.51 -5.59
C ARG A 644 47.81 -15.04 -6.98
N PHE A 645 48.73 -14.31 -7.59
CA PHE A 645 48.48 -13.57 -8.81
C PHE A 645 49.59 -13.79 -9.83
N PHE A 646 49.21 -13.79 -11.10
CA PHE A 646 50.11 -13.71 -12.24
C PHE A 646 49.38 -13.05 -13.40
N ARG A 647 50.11 -12.59 -14.42
CA ARG A 647 49.51 -11.96 -15.60
C ARG A 647 49.76 -12.80 -16.84
N ILE A 648 48.72 -13.00 -17.65
CA ILE A 648 48.82 -13.74 -18.90
C ILE A 648 48.60 -12.89 -20.15
N ALA A 649 49.12 -13.36 -21.27
CA ALA A 649 48.68 -13.01 -22.61
C ALA A 649 48.52 -14.29 -23.44
N LEU A 650 47.40 -14.43 -24.15
CA LEU A 650 47.12 -15.55 -25.06
C LEU A 650 47.33 -15.09 -26.51
N GLU A 651 48.03 -15.89 -27.30
CA GLU A 651 48.08 -15.68 -28.76
C GLU A 651 46.70 -15.94 -29.41
N ASP A 652 46.46 -15.35 -30.58
CA ASP A 652 45.16 -15.46 -31.30
C ASP A 652 44.75 -16.89 -31.64
N ASN A 653 45.71 -17.82 -31.69
CA ASN A 653 45.47 -19.24 -31.98
C ASN A 653 45.16 -20.09 -30.74
N ASP A 654 45.14 -19.49 -29.54
CA ASP A 654 44.95 -20.13 -28.24
C ASP A 654 45.94 -21.27 -27.91
N ASN A 655 47.05 -21.41 -28.63
CA ASN A 655 48.02 -22.50 -28.45
C ASN A 655 49.22 -22.10 -27.58
N THR A 656 49.47 -20.79 -27.44
CA THR A 656 50.58 -20.25 -26.65
C THR A 656 50.06 -19.30 -25.58
N MET A 657 50.47 -19.51 -24.34
CA MET A 657 50.22 -18.61 -23.21
C MET A 657 51.55 -18.08 -22.69
N ILE A 658 51.65 -16.76 -22.59
CA ILE A 658 52.77 -16.06 -21.94
C ILE A 658 52.33 -15.73 -20.52
N MET A 659 52.97 -16.33 -19.52
CA MET A 659 52.65 -16.15 -18.11
C MET A 659 53.78 -15.40 -17.40
N ASN A 660 53.47 -14.22 -16.84
CA ASN A 660 54.41 -13.40 -16.08
C ASN A 660 54.06 -13.42 -14.59
N TYR A 661 55.04 -13.71 -13.75
CA TYR A 661 54.86 -13.80 -12.30
C TYR A 661 56.14 -13.43 -11.54
N SER A 662 56.02 -13.19 -10.23
CA SER A 662 57.14 -12.95 -9.33
C SER A 662 56.83 -13.55 -7.95
N GLU A 663 57.84 -13.68 -7.08
CA GLU A 663 57.67 -14.31 -5.76
C GLU A 663 56.62 -13.60 -4.89
N ASN A 664 56.57 -12.26 -4.96
CA ASN A 664 55.59 -11.42 -4.26
C ASN A 664 54.79 -10.57 -5.26
N PHE A 665 54.19 -11.21 -6.27
CA PHE A 665 53.47 -10.48 -7.31
C PHE A 665 52.35 -9.59 -6.73
N ASN A 666 52.45 -8.28 -6.96
CA ASN A 666 51.42 -7.31 -6.65
C ASN A 666 50.82 -6.75 -7.95
N PRO A 667 49.53 -7.01 -8.24
CA PRO A 667 48.88 -6.55 -9.47
C PRO A 667 48.73 -5.02 -9.58
N GLU A 668 48.89 -4.26 -8.49
CA GLU A 668 48.77 -2.79 -8.47
C GLU A 668 50.07 -2.05 -8.82
N LEU A 669 51.20 -2.77 -8.89
CA LEU A 669 52.51 -2.16 -9.18
C LEU A 669 52.85 -2.30 -10.67
N GLU A 670 53.39 -1.23 -11.27
CA GLU A 670 53.95 -1.27 -12.64
C GLU A 670 55.21 -2.14 -12.71
N GLU A 671 56.01 -2.18 -11.64
CA GLU A 671 57.22 -3.01 -11.51
C GLU A 671 57.21 -3.80 -10.20
N GLN A 672 57.60 -5.08 -10.27
CA GLN A 672 57.65 -5.95 -9.09
C GLN A 672 58.94 -5.74 -8.29
N THR A 673 58.86 -5.84 -6.97
CA THR A 673 60.01 -5.66 -6.05
C THR A 673 60.86 -6.93 -5.86
N SER A 674 60.46 -8.03 -6.50
CA SER A 674 61.12 -9.35 -6.46
C SER A 674 61.41 -9.81 -7.88
N THR A 675 62.30 -10.80 -8.04
CA THR A 675 62.66 -11.35 -9.35
C THR A 675 61.42 -11.75 -10.16
N GLU A 676 61.34 -11.25 -11.39
CA GLU A 676 60.26 -11.54 -12.34
C GLU A 676 60.63 -12.72 -13.25
N TYR A 677 59.64 -13.57 -13.49
CA TYR A 677 59.72 -14.72 -14.38
C TYR A 677 58.69 -14.60 -15.49
N LYS A 678 59.04 -15.13 -16.66
CA LYS A 678 58.17 -15.23 -17.83
C LYS A 678 58.23 -16.64 -18.39
N ASP A 679 57.10 -17.32 -18.34
CA ASP A 679 56.92 -18.66 -18.86
C ASP A 679 56.18 -18.62 -20.19
N ILE A 680 56.67 -19.40 -21.15
CA ILE A 680 55.99 -19.71 -22.41
C ILE A 680 55.41 -21.10 -22.25
N LEU A 681 54.09 -21.16 -22.23
CA LEU A 681 53.31 -22.38 -22.04
C LEU A 681 52.61 -22.75 -23.35
N ILE A 682 52.67 -24.03 -23.71
CA ILE A 682 52.05 -24.56 -24.93
C ILE A 682 50.89 -25.46 -24.54
N ARG A 683 49.75 -25.29 -25.21
CA ARG A 683 48.59 -26.15 -25.03
C ARG A 683 48.89 -27.57 -25.53
N ASN A 684 48.57 -28.57 -24.71
CA ASN A 684 48.72 -29.99 -25.05
C ASN A 684 47.59 -30.53 -25.91
#